data_AF-A0A2K3LDJ0-F1
#
_entry.id   AF-A0A2K3LDJ0-F1
#
_cell.length_a   1.000
_cell.length_b   1.000
_cell.length_c   1.000
_cell.angle_alpha   90.00
_cell.angle_beta   90.00
_cell.angle_gamma   90.00
#
_symmetry.space_group_name_H-M   'P 1'
#
loop_
_entity.id
_entity.type
_entity.pdbx_description
1 polymer ?
#
loop_
_entity_poly.entity_id
_entity_poly.type
_entity_poly.pdbx_seq_one_letter_code
_entity_poly.pdbx_strand_id
1 'polypeptide(L)'
;MADDSNAFKSSIVRDIRQALDDCDNPYVRVYTMIRDTVHFQETPSVRLRILGKRGRDGRRYNLPSASEVAALIVGDFDAADFDRDVVVQTQSGLLRRISTFEPSYWPLQYPLLFPRGEDGYSRNIEFRDNPNKSRRKRQFITQLEWVGYTIQQRHRDVSTIVFARRLFHQFLVDSFSTIESDRLRYMRDHQKDLRAAMYKGLTEAIVSGDYVANATGKRIVLPASFVGGARYMIQNYQDAMTICSWAGYPDIFITFTCNHKWPEIVEFLKTHNLKPSDRPDLISRLFKLKLDQLMRDIKEGSIFGKVKAVIYTIEFQKRGLPHAHILLFLAQSHRIVHPDNIDKIISAEIPDMHREPELFSIVSALMIHGPCGEQNKKSPCMPHGRCSKYFPKKFTSHTIIDADGYPVYRRRDNGVYIKKGEHFADNRFVVPYNRELLLKYNAHINVEWCNQSRSIKYLFKYINKGHDRITAGFYNSPDPRSNDAVVDEIKTYYDCRYLSACEAVWRIFVFDVNYREPSVERLTFHLENEQSVIFPDDACIEDILNKPYARCTKFIAWMEANKKYPEARQLTYGEFPTRFVWNKDERRWKPRKRGFSIGRLHFAPPGSGQRFYLRTILNYVKGPTSFADIRTVNNVTYDNYKDACSALGLMDGDAEFVRAIKEASFWGTGAYLRQLFVGLLLSDQLQHPNSVWNSTWEYLSDDIQ
;
A
#
# COMPACT_ATOMS: atom_id res chain seq x y z
N MET A 1 32.59 36.89 -17.68
CA MET A 1 31.77 35.93 -18.47
C MET A 1 30.44 35.66 -17.76
N ALA A 2 29.66 36.70 -17.45
CA ALA A 2 28.33 36.58 -16.85
C ALA A 2 27.21 36.88 -17.87
N ASP A 3 27.53 37.61 -18.96
CA ASP A 3 26.59 38.00 -20.01
C ASP A 3 26.10 36.87 -20.93
N ASP A 4 26.81 35.73 -20.96
CA ASP A 4 26.49 34.65 -21.90
C ASP A 4 25.34 33.74 -21.41
N SER A 5 25.11 33.68 -20.09
CA SER A 5 24.04 32.81 -19.54
C SER A 5 22.64 33.35 -19.80
N ASN A 6 22.45 34.67 -19.82
CA ASN A 6 21.13 35.28 -20.07
C ASN A 6 20.79 35.26 -21.56
N ALA A 7 21.77 35.50 -22.43
CA ALA A 7 21.63 35.34 -23.88
C ALA A 7 21.27 33.89 -24.25
N PHE A 8 21.96 32.90 -23.69
CA PHE A 8 21.68 31.47 -23.88
C PHE A 8 20.30 31.05 -23.36
N LYS A 9 19.85 31.57 -22.21
CA LYS A 9 18.49 31.33 -21.71
C LYS A 9 17.44 31.96 -22.63
N SER A 10 17.72 33.15 -23.15
CA SER A 10 16.80 33.86 -24.04
C SER A 10 16.67 33.17 -25.40
N SER A 11 17.76 32.61 -25.94
CA SER A 11 17.71 31.79 -27.16
C SER A 11 16.89 30.52 -26.96
N ILE A 12 17.08 29.80 -25.85
CA ILE A 12 16.28 28.60 -25.54
C ILE A 12 14.79 28.92 -25.46
N VAL A 13 14.42 30.01 -24.77
CA VAL A 13 13.00 30.40 -24.65
C VAL A 13 12.41 30.78 -26.00
N ARG A 14 13.18 31.48 -26.85
CA ARG A 14 12.78 31.80 -28.22
C ARG A 14 12.58 30.54 -29.05
N ASP A 15 13.51 29.58 -28.97
CA ASP A 15 13.45 28.33 -29.73
C ASP A 15 12.27 27.46 -29.29
N ILE A 16 12.01 27.37 -27.98
CA ILE A 16 10.83 26.67 -27.43
C ILE A 16 9.55 27.33 -27.92
N ARG A 17 9.47 28.66 -27.88
CA ARG A 17 8.30 29.41 -28.35
C ARG A 17 8.05 29.16 -29.83
N GLN A 18 9.11 29.29 -30.65
CA GLN A 18 9.03 29.01 -32.08
C GLN A 18 8.56 27.58 -32.33
N ALA A 19 9.10 26.59 -31.63
CA ALA A 19 8.71 25.19 -31.80
C ALA A 19 7.23 24.94 -31.44
N LEU A 20 6.70 25.62 -30.41
CA LEU A 20 5.28 25.50 -30.06
C LEU A 20 4.38 26.25 -31.05
N ASP A 21 4.83 27.40 -31.56
CA ASP A 21 4.14 28.16 -32.62
C ASP A 21 4.11 27.34 -33.94
N ASP A 22 5.22 26.71 -34.31
CA ASP A 22 5.34 25.82 -35.49
C ASP A 22 4.46 24.56 -35.38
N CYS A 23 4.12 24.15 -34.16
CA CYS A 23 3.21 23.04 -33.90
C CYS A 23 1.73 23.44 -33.92
N ASP A 24 1.41 24.69 -34.26
CA ASP A 24 0.06 25.27 -34.21
C ASP A 24 -0.62 25.08 -32.83
N ASN A 25 0.17 25.15 -31.75
CA ASN A 25 -0.37 24.91 -30.42
C ASN A 25 -1.41 25.99 -30.06
N PRO A 26 -2.69 25.63 -29.86
CA PRO A 26 -3.77 26.59 -29.66
C PRO A 26 -3.59 27.42 -28.38
N TYR A 27 -2.73 26.99 -27.47
CA TYR A 27 -2.52 27.62 -26.16
C TYR A 27 -1.36 28.60 -26.13
N VAL A 28 -0.46 28.60 -27.12
CA VAL A 28 0.65 29.56 -27.18
C VAL A 28 0.15 30.99 -27.34
N ARG A 29 -0.89 31.18 -28.15
CA ARG A 29 -1.56 32.48 -28.30
C ARG A 29 -2.13 32.98 -26.97
N VAL A 30 -2.71 32.07 -26.19
CA VAL A 30 -3.23 32.34 -24.85
C VAL A 30 -2.10 32.80 -23.93
N TYR A 31 -0.98 32.07 -23.83
CA TYR A 31 0.17 32.52 -23.01
C TYR A 31 0.83 33.81 -23.51
N THR A 32 0.88 34.04 -24.82
CA THR A 32 1.46 35.25 -25.42
C THR A 32 0.65 36.49 -25.07
N MET A 33 -0.66 36.44 -25.31
CA MET A 33 -1.61 37.51 -24.97
C MET A 33 -1.51 37.92 -23.49
N ILE A 34 -1.34 36.91 -22.66
CA ILE A 34 -1.18 37.02 -21.22
C ILE A 34 0.10 37.73 -20.85
N ARG A 35 1.23 37.29 -21.39
CA ARG A 35 2.54 37.89 -21.15
C ARG A 35 2.51 39.37 -21.53
N ASP A 36 1.94 39.67 -22.70
CA ASP A 36 1.85 41.04 -23.20
C ASP A 36 0.99 41.91 -22.26
N THR A 37 -0.09 41.34 -21.71
CA THR A 37 -0.87 42.02 -20.67
C THR A 37 -0.06 42.35 -19.42
N VAL A 38 0.68 41.38 -18.87
CA VAL A 38 1.51 41.59 -17.66
C VAL A 38 2.51 42.72 -17.89
N HIS A 39 3.06 42.83 -19.10
CA HIS A 39 4.07 43.84 -19.42
C HIS A 39 3.48 45.26 -19.60
N PHE A 40 2.20 45.39 -19.95
CA PHE A 40 1.56 46.70 -20.17
C PHE A 40 0.94 47.33 -18.91
N GLN A 41 0.77 46.59 -17.80
CA GLN A 41 0.20 47.10 -16.55
C GLN A 41 1.16 46.89 -15.36
N GLU A 42 1.63 47.97 -14.71
CA GLU A 42 2.51 47.94 -13.52
C GLU A 42 1.80 47.44 -12.22
N THR A 43 0.87 46.48 -12.26
CA THR A 43 0.43 45.62 -11.10
C THR A 43 -0.59 44.54 -11.52
N PRO A 44 -0.68 43.40 -10.80
CA PRO A 44 -1.01 42.09 -11.37
C PRO A 44 -2.47 41.67 -11.17
N SER A 45 -3.22 41.42 -12.24
CA SER A 45 -4.37 40.51 -12.16
C SER A 45 -4.62 39.84 -13.50
N VAL A 46 -3.80 38.84 -13.78
CA VAL A 46 -3.79 38.16 -15.05
C VAL A 46 -4.43 36.78 -14.66
N ARG A 47 -5.41 36.15 -15.38
CA ARG A 47 -6.01 34.78 -15.12
C ARG A 47 -6.45 33.90 -16.34
N LEU A 48 -5.81 32.74 -16.54
CA LEU A 48 -5.79 31.88 -17.76
C LEU A 48 -7.11 31.10 -17.99
N ARG A 49 -7.79 31.23 -19.17
CA ARG A 49 -9.00 30.44 -19.57
C ARG A 49 -8.78 29.40 -20.66
N ILE A 50 -9.34 28.20 -20.47
CA ILE A 50 -10.00 27.44 -21.55
C ILE A 50 -11.36 26.89 -21.09
N LEU A 51 -12.36 26.95 -21.98
CA LEU A 51 -13.64 26.28 -21.85
C LEU A 51 -13.78 25.15 -22.88
N GLY A 52 -14.20 23.99 -22.40
CA GLY A 52 -14.71 22.89 -23.20
C GLY A 52 -16.22 22.98 -23.43
N LYS A 53 -16.64 22.63 -24.65
CA LYS A 53 -17.66 21.60 -24.96
C LYS A 53 -17.67 21.35 -26.47
N ARG A 54 -17.20 20.17 -26.91
CA ARG A 54 -17.53 19.66 -28.26
C ARG A 54 -18.99 19.24 -28.25
N GLY A 55 -19.88 20.10 -28.73
CA GLY A 55 -21.19 19.71 -29.22
C GLY A 55 -21.08 19.36 -30.70
N ARG A 56 -20.97 18.06 -30.98
CA ARG A 56 -21.19 17.34 -32.27
C ARG A 56 -20.65 17.93 -33.59
N ASP A 57 -19.91 17.05 -34.25
CA ASP A 57 -19.53 16.97 -35.67
C ASP A 57 -18.63 18.06 -36.28
N GLY A 58 -17.56 17.59 -36.93
CA GLY A 58 -16.50 18.41 -37.49
C GLY A 58 -16.63 18.54 -39.01
N ARG A 59 -17.09 19.71 -39.48
CA ARG A 59 -16.80 20.28 -40.81
C ARG A 59 -17.48 21.66 -40.93
N ARG A 60 -16.65 22.71 -41.23
CA ARG A 60 -16.96 24.03 -41.84
C ARG A 60 -16.92 25.32 -40.95
N TYR A 61 -15.89 26.14 -41.26
CA TYR A 61 -15.77 27.63 -41.28
C TYR A 61 -15.66 28.50 -40.00
N ASN A 62 -15.18 29.74 -40.23
CA ASN A 62 -14.11 30.50 -39.53
C ASN A 62 -14.50 31.43 -38.34
N LEU A 63 -13.45 31.87 -37.62
CA LEU A 63 -13.32 32.76 -36.45
C LEU A 63 -13.96 34.16 -36.57
N PRO A 64 -14.49 34.74 -35.47
CA PRO A 64 -14.65 36.18 -35.29
C PRO A 64 -13.53 36.82 -34.42
N SER A 65 -13.41 38.13 -34.60
CA SER A 65 -12.28 39.03 -34.34
C SER A 65 -12.38 39.83 -33.02
N ALA A 66 -11.21 39.99 -32.36
CA ALA A 66 -10.87 40.92 -31.26
C ALA A 66 -11.54 40.67 -29.90
N SER A 67 -11.01 41.01 -28.71
CA SER A 67 -9.69 41.34 -28.13
C SER A 67 -9.89 41.24 -26.59
N GLU A 68 -8.80 41.17 -25.80
CA GLU A 68 -8.74 41.33 -24.31
C GLU A 68 -8.81 40.04 -23.43
N VAL A 69 -8.16 39.98 -22.27
CA VAL A 69 -6.72 39.75 -21.95
C VAL A 69 -6.56 38.95 -20.58
N ALA A 70 -5.45 38.20 -20.33
CA ALA A 70 -4.72 37.94 -19.02
C ALA A 70 -4.61 36.51 -18.27
N ALA A 71 -3.45 36.05 -17.65
CA ALA A 71 -3.06 34.85 -16.76
C ALA A 71 -2.46 34.98 -15.30
N LEU A 72 -2.78 34.03 -14.39
CA LEU A 72 -2.30 33.73 -12.99
C LEU A 72 -1.91 34.85 -11.96
N ILE A 73 -2.18 34.74 -10.62
CA ILE A 73 -1.53 33.88 -9.57
C ILE A 73 -2.41 33.74 -8.28
N VAL A 74 -2.08 32.69 -7.49
CA VAL A 74 -2.52 32.17 -6.16
C VAL A 74 -2.64 33.19 -5.00
N GLY A 75 -3.60 32.96 -4.09
CA GLY A 75 -3.64 33.51 -2.72
C GLY A 75 -4.82 32.95 -1.91
N ASP A 76 -4.52 32.45 -0.70
CA ASP A 76 -5.39 31.98 0.39
C ASP A 76 -6.69 31.25 0.04
N PHE A 77 -6.61 29.91 0.00
CA PHE A 77 -7.79 29.07 0.16
C PHE A 77 -7.56 28.18 1.38
N ASP A 78 -8.55 28.21 2.28
CA ASP A 78 -8.61 27.38 3.48
C ASP A 78 -8.09 25.96 3.23
N ALA A 79 -7.38 25.40 4.20
CA ALA A 79 -6.80 24.05 4.20
C ALA A 79 -7.84 22.90 4.11
N ALA A 80 -9.06 23.19 3.67
CA ALA A 80 -10.16 22.27 3.45
C ALA A 80 -10.38 21.94 1.96
N ASP A 81 -9.96 22.81 1.02
CA ASP A 81 -10.16 22.59 -0.43
C ASP A 81 -8.86 22.14 -1.13
N PHE A 82 -8.75 20.84 -1.33
CA PHE A 82 -7.61 20.16 -1.97
C PHE A 82 -7.61 20.25 -3.51
N ASP A 83 -8.31 21.22 -4.11
CA ASP A 83 -8.42 21.29 -5.56
C ASP A 83 -7.12 21.85 -6.18
N ARG A 84 -6.55 21.09 -7.13
CA ARG A 84 -5.45 21.56 -7.98
C ARG A 84 -6.03 22.46 -9.07
N ASP A 85 -5.65 23.73 -9.01
CA ASP A 85 -6.41 24.78 -9.65
C ASP A 85 -5.77 25.33 -10.92
N VAL A 86 -6.46 25.17 -12.04
CA VAL A 86 -6.33 26.07 -13.19
C VAL A 86 -7.54 27.00 -13.14
N VAL A 87 -7.38 28.23 -12.66
CA VAL A 87 -8.48 29.21 -12.51
C VAL A 87 -8.45 30.23 -13.63
N VAL A 88 -9.65 30.56 -14.05
CA VAL A 88 -9.94 31.24 -15.28
C VAL A 88 -10.88 32.40 -15.05
N GLN A 89 -10.71 33.55 -15.70
CA GLN A 89 -11.75 34.59 -15.69
C GLN A 89 -12.67 34.52 -16.92
N THR A 90 -13.98 34.68 -16.74
CA THR A 90 -14.97 34.86 -17.81
C THR A 90 -14.92 36.27 -18.37
N GLN A 91 -15.47 36.48 -19.57
CA GLN A 91 -15.72 37.83 -20.11
C GLN A 91 -16.67 38.67 -19.23
N SER A 92 -17.41 38.04 -18.32
CA SER A 92 -18.25 38.70 -17.32
C SER A 92 -17.50 39.03 -16.01
N GLY A 93 -16.17 38.85 -15.98
CA GLY A 93 -15.33 39.11 -14.81
C GLY A 93 -15.34 37.99 -13.75
N LEU A 94 -16.14 36.93 -13.92
CA LEU A 94 -16.30 35.85 -12.95
C LEU A 94 -15.21 34.78 -13.07
N LEU A 95 -14.69 34.31 -11.95
CA LEU A 95 -13.71 33.23 -11.92
C LEU A 95 -14.37 31.86 -12.09
N ARG A 96 -13.74 30.99 -12.86
CA ARG A 96 -14.13 29.59 -13.08
C ARG A 96 -12.91 28.69 -12.95
N ARG A 97 -13.02 27.63 -12.17
CA ARG A 97 -12.02 26.57 -12.07
C ARG A 97 -12.14 25.62 -13.27
N ILE A 98 -11.04 25.29 -13.94
CA ILE A 98 -10.98 24.19 -14.92
C ILE A 98 -10.81 22.91 -14.13
N SER A 99 -11.75 22.00 -14.31
CA SER A 99 -11.67 20.68 -13.71
C SER A 99 -10.53 19.88 -14.34
N THR A 100 -9.87 19.05 -13.54
CA THR A 100 -8.90 18.02 -13.99
C THR A 100 -9.46 17.04 -15.03
N PHE A 101 -10.78 17.04 -15.25
CA PHE A 101 -11.49 16.22 -16.24
C PHE A 101 -11.84 16.95 -17.54
N GLU A 102 -11.48 18.22 -17.66
CA GLU A 102 -11.60 18.95 -18.92
C GLU A 102 -10.40 18.59 -19.81
N PRO A 103 -10.62 18.30 -21.11
CA PRO A 103 -9.54 17.97 -22.05
C PRO A 103 -8.40 18.99 -22.07
N SER A 104 -8.71 20.26 -21.82
CA SER A 104 -7.73 21.35 -21.83
C SER A 104 -6.86 21.45 -20.58
N TYR A 105 -7.17 20.73 -19.50
CA TYR A 105 -6.46 20.87 -18.22
C TYR A 105 -4.97 20.52 -18.35
N TRP A 106 -4.66 19.33 -18.87
CA TRP A 106 -3.27 18.84 -18.99
C TRP A 106 -2.40 19.67 -19.93
N PRO A 107 -2.84 20.02 -21.15
CA PRO A 107 -2.01 20.86 -22.03
C PRO A 107 -1.86 22.31 -21.53
N LEU A 108 -2.76 22.82 -20.68
CA LEU A 108 -2.54 24.09 -19.97
C LEU A 108 -1.55 23.98 -18.80
N GLN A 109 -1.54 22.86 -18.10
CA GLN A 109 -0.58 22.68 -17.03
C GLN A 109 0.81 22.36 -17.57
N TYR A 110 0.88 21.67 -18.72
CA TYR A 110 2.09 21.12 -19.30
C TYR A 110 2.20 21.39 -20.82
N PRO A 111 2.24 22.65 -21.29
CA PRO A 111 2.24 22.97 -22.72
C PRO A 111 3.43 22.34 -23.48
N LEU A 112 4.57 22.14 -22.81
CA LEU A 112 5.74 21.48 -23.39
C LEU A 112 5.58 19.96 -23.56
N LEU A 113 4.70 19.34 -22.77
CA LEU A 113 4.40 17.91 -22.87
C LEU A 113 3.33 17.64 -23.93
N PHE A 114 2.51 18.65 -24.24
CA PHE A 114 1.44 18.61 -25.22
C PHE A 114 1.73 19.68 -26.30
N PRO A 115 2.76 19.46 -27.14
CA PRO A 115 3.28 20.49 -28.04
C PRO A 115 2.27 20.93 -29.09
N ARG A 116 1.25 20.13 -29.42
CA ARG A 116 0.16 20.50 -30.34
C ARG A 116 -1.13 20.90 -29.61
N GLY A 117 -1.07 21.03 -28.28
CA GLY A 117 -2.25 21.21 -27.44
C GLY A 117 -3.19 20.02 -27.47
N GLU A 118 -2.65 18.80 -27.54
CA GLU A 118 -3.42 17.57 -27.62
C GLU A 118 -4.36 17.42 -26.41
N ASP A 119 -5.56 16.90 -26.66
CA ASP A 119 -6.58 16.71 -25.63
C ASP A 119 -6.05 15.82 -24.48
N GLY A 120 -6.12 16.35 -23.27
CA GLY A 120 -5.91 15.62 -22.02
C GLY A 120 -7.06 14.68 -21.68
N TYR A 121 -6.99 14.06 -20.50
CA TYR A 121 -8.04 13.18 -20.02
C TYR A 121 -9.41 13.87 -19.89
N SER A 122 -10.47 13.18 -20.31
CA SER A 122 -11.85 13.53 -19.97
C SER A 122 -12.68 12.29 -19.65
N ARG A 123 -13.75 12.47 -18.87
CA ARG A 123 -14.63 11.37 -18.42
C ARG A 123 -15.43 10.70 -19.55
N ASN A 124 -15.44 11.30 -20.74
CA ASN A 124 -16.24 10.85 -21.88
C ASN A 124 -15.42 10.06 -22.92
N ILE A 125 -14.16 9.70 -22.61
CA ILE A 125 -13.33 8.91 -23.52
C ILE A 125 -13.83 7.46 -23.49
N GLU A 126 -14.40 7.00 -24.60
CA GLU A 126 -14.92 5.64 -24.74
C GLU A 126 -13.82 4.62 -24.95
N PHE A 127 -14.07 3.38 -24.53
CA PHE A 127 -13.26 2.27 -24.99
C PHE A 127 -13.45 2.06 -26.49
N ARG A 128 -12.35 1.84 -27.22
CA ARG A 128 -12.46 1.32 -28.59
C ARG A 128 -13.04 -0.10 -28.55
N ASP A 129 -14.14 -0.31 -29.26
CA ASP A 129 -14.79 -1.61 -29.36
C ASP A 129 -13.80 -2.67 -29.86
N ASN A 130 -13.82 -3.81 -29.18
CA ASN A 130 -13.09 -5.00 -29.60
C ASN A 130 -14.14 -6.07 -29.93
N PRO A 131 -14.35 -6.41 -31.22
CA PRO A 131 -15.37 -7.38 -31.61
C PRO A 131 -15.16 -8.78 -31.01
N ASN A 132 -13.95 -9.07 -30.50
CA ASN A 132 -13.58 -10.37 -29.92
C ASN A 132 -13.69 -10.43 -28.39
N LYS A 133 -14.28 -9.43 -27.71
CA LYS A 133 -14.44 -9.45 -26.24
C LYS A 133 -15.90 -9.26 -25.82
N SER A 134 -16.29 -9.94 -24.75
CA SER A 134 -17.60 -9.78 -24.10
C SER A 134 -17.93 -8.31 -23.82
N ARG A 135 -19.22 -7.94 -23.90
CA ARG A 135 -19.74 -6.61 -23.60
C ARG A 135 -19.16 -6.07 -22.28
N ARG A 136 -18.40 -4.97 -22.36
CA ARG A 136 -17.76 -4.38 -21.16
C ARG A 136 -18.84 -3.79 -20.25
N LYS A 137 -18.72 -4.01 -18.93
CA LYS A 137 -19.63 -3.41 -17.94
C LYS A 137 -19.53 -1.88 -17.85
N ARG A 138 -18.42 -1.29 -18.33
CA ARG A 138 -18.15 0.15 -18.31
C ARG A 138 -17.80 0.64 -19.72
N GLN A 139 -18.43 1.75 -20.12
CA GLN A 139 -18.31 2.37 -21.46
C GLN A 139 -17.07 3.27 -21.59
N PHE A 140 -16.77 4.07 -20.57
CA PHE A 140 -15.69 5.07 -20.59
C PHE A 140 -14.45 4.63 -19.83
N ILE A 141 -13.27 5.06 -20.26
CA ILE A 141 -12.00 4.81 -19.57
C ILE A 141 -11.86 5.69 -18.32
N THR A 142 -11.05 5.27 -17.36
CA THR A 142 -10.72 6.05 -16.16
C THR A 142 -9.46 6.88 -16.38
N GLN A 143 -9.25 7.89 -15.55
CA GLN A 143 -8.02 8.70 -15.58
C GLN A 143 -6.78 7.83 -15.36
N LEU A 144 -6.86 6.84 -14.47
CA LEU A 144 -5.80 5.86 -14.23
C LEU A 144 -5.40 5.12 -15.51
N GLU A 145 -6.40 4.64 -16.27
CA GLU A 145 -6.16 3.92 -17.54
C GLU A 145 -5.60 4.84 -18.62
N TRP A 146 -6.09 6.09 -18.69
CA TRP A 146 -5.57 7.08 -19.63
C TRP A 146 -4.11 7.42 -19.32
N VAL A 147 -3.78 7.77 -18.07
CA VAL A 147 -2.39 8.05 -17.67
C VAL A 147 -1.52 6.83 -17.89
N GLY A 148 -1.95 5.65 -17.45
CA GLY A 148 -1.24 4.38 -17.64
C GLY A 148 -0.99 4.04 -19.11
N TYR A 149 -1.87 4.47 -20.01
CA TYR A 149 -1.66 4.39 -21.46
C TYR A 149 -0.67 5.45 -21.96
N THR A 150 -0.79 6.69 -21.50
CA THR A 150 -0.01 7.85 -21.93
C THR A 150 1.47 7.74 -21.55
N ILE A 151 1.79 7.17 -20.40
CA ILE A 151 3.18 7.03 -19.91
C ILE A 151 3.91 5.80 -20.48
N GLN A 152 3.36 5.17 -21.53
CA GLN A 152 4.00 4.06 -22.23
C GLN A 152 4.64 4.52 -23.53
N GLN A 153 5.91 4.18 -23.70
CA GLN A 153 6.62 4.34 -24.96
C GLN A 153 6.13 3.32 -25.98
N ARG A 154 5.89 3.77 -27.22
CA ARG A 154 5.47 2.95 -28.37
C ARG A 154 6.37 3.27 -29.56
N HIS A 155 6.61 2.31 -30.43
CA HIS A 155 7.48 2.49 -31.60
C HIS A 155 6.90 3.44 -32.66
N ARG A 156 5.57 3.61 -32.69
CA ARG A 156 4.88 4.38 -33.73
C ARG A 156 4.88 5.89 -33.47
N ASP A 157 4.95 6.30 -32.20
CA ASP A 157 4.83 7.71 -31.79
C ASP A 157 5.97 8.06 -30.80
N VAL A 158 6.78 9.06 -31.15
CA VAL A 158 7.79 9.60 -30.23
C VAL A 158 7.07 10.41 -29.15
N SER A 159 6.99 9.88 -27.94
CA SER A 159 6.25 10.51 -26.82
C SER A 159 7.06 11.64 -26.18
N THR A 160 6.62 12.89 -26.32
CA THR A 160 7.19 14.05 -25.61
C THR A 160 7.19 13.87 -24.08
N ILE A 161 6.15 13.23 -23.54
CA ILE A 161 5.92 13.06 -22.10
C ILE A 161 7.04 12.26 -21.44
N VAL A 162 7.33 11.05 -21.93
CA VAL A 162 8.28 10.14 -21.26
C VAL A 162 9.74 10.56 -21.41
N PHE A 163 10.04 11.46 -22.34
CA PHE A 163 11.39 12.00 -22.57
C PHE A 163 11.65 13.34 -21.87
N ALA A 164 10.66 13.88 -21.13
CA ALA A 164 10.75 15.21 -20.53
C ALA A 164 11.52 15.30 -19.18
N ARG A 165 12.27 14.25 -18.81
CA ARG A 165 13.16 14.20 -17.63
C ARG A 165 12.47 14.69 -16.34
N ARG A 166 12.93 15.78 -15.72
CA ARG A 166 12.32 16.31 -14.48
C ARG A 166 10.86 16.71 -14.65
N LEU A 167 10.47 17.21 -15.82
CA LEU A 167 9.07 17.57 -16.08
C LEU A 167 8.17 16.33 -16.14
N PHE A 168 8.71 15.18 -16.60
CA PHE A 168 8.02 13.90 -16.55
C PHE A 168 7.76 13.44 -15.10
N HIS A 169 8.68 13.70 -14.17
CA HIS A 169 8.46 13.38 -12.74
C HIS A 169 7.29 14.16 -12.18
N GLN A 170 7.27 15.47 -12.45
CA GLN A 170 6.19 16.34 -12.00
C GLN A 170 4.85 15.88 -12.59
N PHE A 171 4.81 15.59 -13.90
CA PHE A 171 3.63 15.05 -14.56
C PHE A 171 3.13 13.75 -13.92
N LEU A 172 4.02 12.81 -13.58
CA LEU A 172 3.67 11.55 -12.94
C LEU A 172 3.07 11.74 -11.53
N VAL A 173 3.73 12.54 -10.71
CA VAL A 173 3.29 12.85 -9.34
C VAL A 173 1.93 13.54 -9.38
N ASP A 174 1.78 14.56 -10.23
CA ASP A 174 0.52 15.30 -10.39
C ASP A 174 -0.59 14.41 -10.94
N SER A 175 -0.29 13.59 -11.95
CA SER A 175 -1.24 12.61 -12.50
C SER A 175 -1.74 11.65 -11.43
N PHE A 176 -0.85 11.07 -10.63
CA PHE A 176 -1.29 10.16 -9.57
C PHE A 176 -2.04 10.89 -8.45
N SER A 177 -1.59 12.09 -8.05
CA SER A 177 -2.32 12.92 -7.10
C SER A 177 -3.74 13.20 -7.56
N THR A 178 -3.95 13.61 -8.82
CA THR A 178 -5.31 13.88 -9.34
C THR A 178 -6.19 12.64 -9.33
N ILE A 179 -5.65 11.47 -9.70
CA ILE A 179 -6.35 10.18 -9.62
C ILE A 179 -6.75 9.85 -8.17
N GLU A 180 -5.82 10.02 -7.23
CA GLU A 180 -6.06 9.71 -5.80
C GLU A 180 -7.05 10.70 -5.19
N SER A 181 -6.95 11.98 -5.53
CA SER A 181 -7.89 13.01 -5.12
C SER A 181 -9.30 12.78 -5.64
N ASP A 182 -9.47 12.32 -6.88
CA ASP A 182 -10.79 11.98 -7.40
C ASP A 182 -11.42 10.80 -6.66
N ARG A 183 -10.63 9.78 -6.31
CA ARG A 183 -11.10 8.65 -5.50
C ARG A 183 -11.52 9.08 -4.10
N LEU A 184 -10.75 9.96 -3.47
CA LEU A 184 -11.06 10.49 -2.13
C LEU A 184 -12.29 11.40 -2.16
N ARG A 185 -12.41 12.25 -3.18
CA ARG A 185 -13.60 13.08 -3.41
C ARG A 185 -14.83 12.22 -3.63
N TYR A 186 -14.75 11.17 -4.45
CA TYR A 186 -15.83 10.20 -4.59
C TYR A 186 -16.26 9.65 -3.23
N MET A 187 -15.31 9.21 -2.39
CA MET A 187 -15.62 8.73 -1.04
C MET A 187 -16.27 9.81 -0.17
N ARG A 188 -15.82 11.07 -0.26
CA ARG A 188 -16.39 12.21 0.48
C ARG A 188 -17.82 12.53 0.04
N ASP A 189 -18.06 12.60 -1.25
CA ASP A 189 -19.34 13.02 -1.83
C ASP A 189 -20.41 11.93 -1.69
N HIS A 190 -20.00 10.65 -1.71
CA HIS A 190 -20.88 9.49 -1.59
C HIS A 190 -20.96 8.96 -0.15
N GLN A 191 -20.58 9.77 0.86
CA GLN A 191 -20.76 9.38 2.27
C GLN A 191 -22.22 9.08 2.62
N LYS A 192 -23.17 9.73 1.92
CA LYS A 192 -24.61 9.46 2.06
C LYS A 192 -25.00 8.06 1.58
N ASP A 193 -24.21 7.44 0.70
CA ASP A 193 -24.45 6.10 0.16
C ASP A 193 -23.76 4.98 0.96
N LEU A 194 -22.95 5.36 1.95
CA LEU A 194 -22.00 4.48 2.64
C LEU A 194 -22.30 4.39 4.15
N ARG A 195 -23.59 4.36 4.53
CA ARG A 195 -23.97 4.02 5.91
C ARG A 195 -23.90 2.52 6.15
N ALA A 196 -23.50 2.16 7.36
CA ALA A 196 -23.61 0.79 7.85
C ALA A 196 -24.33 0.78 9.20
N ALA A 197 -25.36 -0.06 9.33
CA ALA A 197 -26.04 -0.35 10.60
C ALA A 197 -26.20 -1.87 10.81
N MET A 198 -26.57 -2.28 12.02
CA MET A 198 -26.88 -3.68 12.33
C MET A 198 -28.31 -4.01 11.91
N TYR A 199 -28.52 -5.18 11.30
CA TYR A 199 -29.82 -5.66 10.82
C TYR A 199 -30.89 -5.66 11.93
N LYS A 200 -30.54 -6.10 13.15
CA LYS A 200 -31.40 -6.03 14.33
C LYS A 200 -31.87 -4.60 14.62
N GLY A 201 -30.95 -3.63 14.66
CA GLY A 201 -31.29 -2.22 14.89
C GLY A 201 -32.15 -1.61 13.77
N LEU A 202 -32.01 -2.07 12.53
CA LEU A 202 -32.91 -1.69 11.42
C LEU A 202 -34.30 -2.31 11.55
N THR A 203 -34.38 -3.56 12.02
CA THR A 203 -35.65 -4.25 12.24
C THR A 203 -36.42 -3.63 13.40
N GLU A 204 -35.72 -3.28 14.50
CA GLU A 204 -36.28 -2.57 15.65
C GLU A 204 -36.77 -1.17 15.27
N ALA A 205 -36.03 -0.44 14.41
CA ALA A 205 -36.47 0.87 13.90
C ALA A 205 -37.81 0.80 13.16
N ILE A 206 -38.04 -0.22 12.32
CA ILE A 206 -39.35 -0.44 11.66
C ILE A 206 -40.45 -0.70 12.70
N VAL A 207 -40.18 -1.55 13.68
CA VAL A 207 -41.16 -1.87 14.75
C VAL A 207 -41.50 -0.64 15.59
N SER A 208 -40.55 0.28 15.78
CA SER A 208 -40.73 1.54 16.49
C SER A 208 -41.33 2.67 15.64
N GLY A 209 -41.62 2.44 14.36
CA GLY A 209 -42.24 3.43 13.46
C GLY A 209 -41.27 4.42 12.81
N ASP A 210 -39.96 4.16 12.89
CA ASP A 210 -38.91 4.94 12.22
C ASP A 210 -38.59 4.32 10.84
N TYR A 211 -39.09 4.96 9.79
CA TYR A 211 -38.93 4.49 8.40
C TYR A 211 -37.75 5.15 7.65
N VAL A 212 -37.08 6.13 8.27
CA VAL A 212 -36.04 6.96 7.64
C VAL A 212 -34.68 6.72 8.32
N ALA A 213 -33.68 6.27 7.55
CA ALA A 213 -32.41 5.81 8.09
C ALA A 213 -31.40 6.94 8.44
N ASN A 214 -31.83 8.21 8.46
CA ASN A 214 -30.96 9.37 8.66
C ASN A 214 -30.38 9.47 10.09
N ALA A 215 -31.02 8.86 11.08
CA ALA A 215 -30.61 8.96 12.48
C ALA A 215 -29.66 7.83 12.91
N THR A 216 -29.46 6.81 12.07
CA THR A 216 -28.86 5.53 12.48
C THR A 216 -27.60 5.19 11.66
N GLY A 217 -26.44 5.03 12.32
CA GLY A 217 -25.18 4.61 11.69
C GLY A 217 -24.00 5.55 11.93
N LYS A 218 -22.77 5.04 11.82
CA LYS A 218 -21.54 5.87 11.91
C LYS A 218 -21.19 6.43 10.53
N ARG A 219 -20.87 7.72 10.45
CA ARG A 219 -20.43 8.41 9.23
C ARG A 219 -18.92 8.67 9.28
N ILE A 220 -18.26 8.61 8.11
CA ILE A 220 -16.81 8.74 7.87
C ILE A 220 -16.00 7.47 8.14
N VAL A 221 -15.66 6.74 7.07
CA VAL A 221 -14.75 5.58 7.09
C VAL A 221 -14.01 5.49 5.74
N LEU A 222 -12.69 5.73 5.70
CA LEU A 222 -11.89 5.25 4.57
C LEU A 222 -11.89 3.72 4.58
N PRO A 223 -12.34 3.06 3.49
CA PRO A 223 -12.49 1.61 3.49
C PRO A 223 -11.12 0.93 3.48
N ALA A 224 -11.08 -0.30 4.01
CA ALA A 224 -9.87 -1.14 3.98
C ALA A 224 -9.36 -1.48 2.56
N SER A 225 -10.18 -1.25 1.53
CA SER A 225 -9.80 -1.38 0.12
C SER A 225 -8.98 -0.20 -0.40
N PHE A 226 -8.95 0.93 0.32
CA PHE A 226 -8.18 2.11 -0.08
C PHE A 226 -6.70 1.93 0.27
N VAL A 227 -5.90 1.62 -0.75
CA VAL A 227 -4.46 1.32 -0.59
C VAL A 227 -3.72 2.52 -0.01
N GLY A 228 -2.92 2.28 1.02
CA GLY A 228 -2.18 3.29 1.78
C GLY A 228 -2.96 3.88 2.96
N GLY A 229 -4.28 3.67 3.05
CA GLY A 229 -5.08 4.10 4.19
C GLY A 229 -4.80 3.27 5.46
N ALA A 230 -5.06 3.84 6.64
CA ALA A 230 -4.78 3.18 7.92
C ALA A 230 -5.41 1.78 8.03
N ARG A 231 -6.69 1.63 7.64
CA ARG A 231 -7.37 0.33 7.65
C ARG A 231 -6.76 -0.67 6.67
N TYR A 232 -6.29 -0.21 5.51
CA TYR A 232 -5.60 -1.09 4.55
C TYR A 232 -4.32 -1.67 5.16
N MET A 233 -3.51 -0.83 5.82
CA MET A 233 -2.27 -1.24 6.47
C MET A 233 -2.53 -2.23 7.61
N ILE A 234 -3.48 -1.91 8.51
CA ILE A 234 -3.92 -2.79 9.60
C ILE A 234 -4.37 -4.16 9.05
N GLN A 235 -5.15 -4.17 7.96
CA GLN A 235 -5.66 -5.41 7.40
C GLN A 235 -4.56 -6.27 6.75
N ASN A 236 -3.61 -5.66 6.04
CA ASN A 236 -2.46 -6.41 5.51
C ASN A 236 -1.60 -6.98 6.60
N TYR A 237 -1.46 -6.24 7.69
CA TYR A 237 -0.73 -6.71 8.84
C TYR A 237 -1.41 -7.88 9.53
N GLN A 238 -2.71 -7.79 9.82
CA GLN A 238 -3.47 -8.90 10.39
C GLN A 238 -3.49 -10.14 9.48
N ASP A 239 -3.51 -9.94 8.15
CA ASP A 239 -3.36 -11.04 7.19
C ASP A 239 -1.97 -11.69 7.31
N ALA A 240 -0.91 -10.90 7.43
CA ALA A 240 0.44 -11.40 7.61
C ALA A 240 0.59 -12.19 8.94
N MET A 241 -0.02 -11.71 10.02
CA MET A 241 -0.08 -12.43 11.30
C MET A 241 -0.80 -13.77 11.20
N THR A 242 -1.87 -13.85 10.41
CA THR A 242 -2.58 -15.11 10.18
C THR A 242 -1.71 -16.11 9.43
N ILE A 243 -0.91 -15.63 8.47
CA ILE A 243 0.08 -16.46 7.79
C ILE A 243 1.15 -16.91 8.79
N CYS A 244 1.67 -16.06 9.67
CA CYS A 244 2.62 -16.47 10.72
C CYS A 244 2.02 -17.54 11.65
N SER A 245 0.75 -17.41 12.05
CA SER A 245 0.07 -18.41 12.87
C SER A 245 -0.05 -19.76 12.15
N TRP A 246 -0.36 -19.75 10.86
CA TRP A 246 -0.50 -20.96 10.05
C TRP A 246 0.83 -21.59 9.59
N ALA A 247 1.82 -20.74 9.27
CA ALA A 247 3.11 -21.14 8.72
C ALA A 247 4.18 -21.38 9.79
N GLY A 248 4.04 -20.76 10.96
CA GLY A 248 5.11 -20.56 11.94
C GLY A 248 5.86 -19.24 11.67
N TYR A 249 7.01 -19.05 12.34
CA TYR A 249 7.87 -17.89 12.11
C TYR A 249 8.49 -17.91 10.70
N PRO A 250 8.78 -16.74 10.11
CA PRO A 250 9.57 -16.67 8.89
C PRO A 250 10.97 -17.23 9.12
N ASP A 251 11.57 -17.78 8.08
CA ASP A 251 12.88 -18.44 8.09
C ASP A 251 13.98 -17.59 7.41
N ILE A 252 13.60 -16.80 6.40
CA ILE A 252 14.53 -15.96 5.63
C ILE A 252 13.91 -14.58 5.39
N PHE A 253 14.70 -13.55 5.63
CA PHE A 253 14.41 -12.17 5.28
C PHE A 253 15.30 -11.74 4.11
N ILE A 254 14.67 -11.23 3.05
CA ILE A 254 15.37 -10.77 1.86
C ILE A 254 15.00 -9.31 1.62
N THR A 255 16.00 -8.48 1.36
CA THR A 255 15.76 -7.16 0.77
C THR A 255 16.28 -7.12 -0.65
N PHE A 256 15.49 -6.58 -1.57
CA PHE A 256 15.85 -6.48 -2.99
C PHE A 256 15.72 -5.03 -3.45
N THR A 257 16.83 -4.40 -3.78
CA THR A 257 16.85 -3.04 -4.31
C THR A 257 17.04 -3.06 -5.82
N CYS A 258 16.27 -2.26 -6.55
CA CYS A 258 16.44 -2.09 -7.99
C CYS A 258 17.89 -1.68 -8.35
N ASN A 259 18.50 -2.39 -9.32
CA ASN A 259 19.76 -1.95 -9.90
C ASN A 259 19.51 -1.11 -11.15
N HIS A 260 19.74 0.19 -11.03
CA HIS A 260 19.62 1.14 -12.14
C HIS A 260 20.72 0.98 -13.22
N LYS A 261 21.67 0.05 -13.04
CA LYS A 261 22.73 -0.30 -14.00
C LYS A 261 22.46 -1.61 -14.75
N TRP A 262 21.26 -2.17 -14.66
CA TRP A 262 20.92 -3.34 -15.49
C TRP A 262 21.12 -3.04 -16.98
N PRO A 263 21.69 -3.97 -17.76
CA PRO A 263 21.99 -3.75 -19.18
C PRO A 263 20.78 -3.25 -19.97
N GLU A 264 19.60 -3.82 -19.71
CA GLU A 264 18.35 -3.46 -20.38
C GLU A 264 17.98 -1.97 -20.17
N ILE A 265 18.31 -1.41 -19.00
CA ILE A 265 18.12 0.02 -18.70
C ILE A 265 19.23 0.84 -19.35
N VAL A 266 20.49 0.46 -19.13
CA VAL A 266 21.64 1.27 -19.54
C VAL A 266 21.71 1.41 -21.06
N GLU A 267 21.51 0.32 -21.80
CA GLU A 267 21.53 0.30 -23.26
C GLU A 267 20.43 1.20 -23.85
N PHE A 268 19.21 1.07 -23.33
CA PHE A 268 18.09 1.90 -23.74
C PHE A 268 18.36 3.39 -23.48
N LEU A 269 18.81 3.73 -22.27
CA LEU A 269 19.03 5.12 -21.88
C LEU A 269 20.22 5.76 -22.60
N LYS A 270 21.29 5.00 -22.87
CA LYS A 270 22.44 5.47 -23.63
C LYS A 270 22.05 5.91 -25.04
N THR A 271 21.20 5.12 -25.69
CA THR A 271 20.68 5.43 -27.04
C THR A 271 19.89 6.74 -27.10
N HIS A 272 19.29 7.16 -25.98
CA HIS A 272 18.45 8.36 -25.89
C HIS A 272 19.07 9.51 -25.07
N ASN A 273 20.34 9.40 -24.68
CA ASN A 273 21.02 10.37 -23.81
C ASN A 273 20.23 10.72 -22.53
N LEU A 274 19.76 9.68 -21.83
CA LEU A 274 19.00 9.78 -20.59
C LEU A 274 19.76 9.18 -19.40
N LYS A 275 19.36 9.56 -18.19
CA LYS A 275 19.80 8.93 -16.94
C LYS A 275 18.71 8.01 -16.39
N PRO A 276 19.04 7.02 -15.55
CA PRO A 276 18.02 6.16 -14.92
C PRO A 276 16.99 6.94 -14.11
N SER A 277 17.42 8.05 -13.49
CA SER A 277 16.53 8.97 -12.81
C SER A 277 15.49 9.59 -13.73
N ASP A 278 15.74 9.71 -15.04
CA ASP A 278 14.82 10.38 -15.97
C ASP A 278 13.64 9.50 -16.40
N ARG A 279 13.73 8.17 -16.20
CA ARG A 279 12.72 7.18 -16.64
C ARG A 279 12.20 6.32 -15.49
N PRO A 280 11.51 6.91 -14.49
CA PRO A 280 10.93 6.17 -13.36
C PRO A 280 9.92 5.11 -13.81
N ASP A 281 9.26 5.30 -14.95
CA ASP A 281 8.37 4.31 -15.58
C ASP A 281 9.10 3.00 -15.91
N LEU A 282 10.30 3.09 -16.50
CA LEU A 282 11.10 1.92 -16.85
C LEU A 282 11.70 1.24 -15.62
N ILE A 283 12.18 2.05 -14.66
CA ILE A 283 12.73 1.54 -13.39
C ILE A 283 11.68 0.69 -12.66
N SER A 284 10.48 1.23 -12.43
CA SER A 284 9.42 0.51 -11.72
C SER A 284 8.95 -0.74 -12.48
N ARG A 285 8.80 -0.66 -13.81
CA ARG A 285 8.38 -1.80 -14.63
C ARG A 285 9.42 -2.93 -14.64
N LEU A 286 10.69 -2.60 -14.87
CA LEU A 286 11.74 -3.62 -14.90
C LEU A 286 11.96 -4.23 -13.51
N PHE A 287 11.93 -3.42 -12.46
CA PHE A 287 11.99 -3.95 -11.10
C PHE A 287 10.84 -4.90 -10.80
N LYS A 288 9.60 -4.56 -11.19
CA LYS A 288 8.44 -5.46 -11.02
C LYS A 288 8.63 -6.79 -11.75
N LEU A 289 9.12 -6.76 -12.99
CA LEU A 289 9.40 -7.97 -13.78
C LEU A 289 10.46 -8.86 -13.11
N LYS A 290 11.57 -8.26 -12.62
CA LYS A 290 12.64 -8.98 -11.93
C LYS A 290 12.18 -9.50 -10.57
N LEU A 291 11.35 -8.74 -9.84
CA LEU A 291 10.75 -9.17 -8.58
C LEU A 291 9.82 -10.38 -8.79
N ASP A 292 8.99 -10.36 -9.84
CA ASP A 292 8.12 -11.48 -10.17
C ASP A 292 8.92 -12.74 -10.54
N GLN A 293 10.02 -12.56 -11.29
CA GLN A 293 10.92 -13.66 -11.58
C GLN A 293 11.62 -14.17 -10.31
N LEU A 294 12.05 -13.28 -9.41
CA LEU A 294 12.66 -13.66 -8.12
C LEU A 294 11.72 -14.51 -7.29
N MET A 295 10.44 -14.13 -7.24
CA MET A 295 9.41 -14.91 -6.53
C MET A 295 9.16 -16.27 -7.17
N ARG A 296 9.26 -16.39 -8.50
CA ARG A 296 9.14 -17.69 -9.18
C ARG A 296 10.33 -18.59 -8.84
N ASP A 297 11.55 -18.08 -8.96
CA ASP A 297 12.77 -18.85 -8.70
C ASP A 297 12.85 -19.32 -7.25
N ILE A 298 12.52 -18.44 -6.30
CA ILE A 298 12.51 -18.80 -4.87
C ILE A 298 11.49 -19.91 -4.59
N LYS A 299 10.30 -19.83 -5.21
CA LYS A 299 9.22 -20.81 -4.99
C LYS A 299 9.43 -22.13 -5.74
N GLU A 300 10.29 -22.17 -6.76
CA GLU A 300 10.74 -23.42 -7.38
C GLU A 300 11.45 -24.32 -6.36
N GLY A 301 12.07 -23.70 -5.35
CA GLY A 301 12.60 -24.38 -4.17
C GLY A 301 14.02 -24.93 -4.33
N SER A 302 14.70 -24.66 -5.45
CA SER A 302 16.10 -25.01 -5.67
C SER A 302 17.06 -24.18 -4.80
N ILE A 303 16.72 -22.93 -4.50
CA ILE A 303 17.61 -21.98 -3.80
C ILE A 303 17.57 -22.17 -2.28
N PHE A 304 16.37 -22.19 -1.70
CA PHE A 304 16.17 -22.23 -0.24
C PHE A 304 15.39 -23.47 0.24
N GLY A 305 15.02 -24.38 -0.67
CA GLY A 305 14.09 -25.47 -0.37
C GLY A 305 12.62 -25.08 -0.58
N LYS A 306 11.72 -26.02 -0.29
CA LYS A 306 10.28 -25.84 -0.52
C LYS A 306 9.71 -24.71 0.33
N VAL A 307 9.13 -23.70 -0.33
CA VAL A 307 8.48 -22.55 0.32
C VAL A 307 7.03 -22.86 0.68
N LYS A 308 6.64 -22.62 1.94
CA LYS A 308 5.28 -22.76 2.48
C LYS A 308 4.47 -21.47 2.37
N ALA A 309 5.09 -20.32 2.60
CA ALA A 309 4.47 -19.01 2.44
C ALA A 309 5.49 -17.92 2.08
N VAL A 310 5.00 -16.83 1.48
CA VAL A 310 5.78 -15.63 1.14
C VAL A 310 4.96 -14.40 1.47
N ILE A 311 5.60 -13.40 2.06
CA ILE A 311 5.02 -12.08 2.24
C ILE A 311 6.04 -11.06 1.78
N TYR A 312 5.64 -10.07 0.99
CA TYR A 312 6.52 -8.93 0.73
C TYR A 312 5.77 -7.61 0.69
N THR A 313 6.50 -6.54 0.99
CA THR A 313 6.04 -5.15 0.83
C THR A 313 7.05 -4.34 0.03
N ILE A 314 6.55 -3.39 -0.75
CA ILE A 314 7.35 -2.47 -1.58
C ILE A 314 7.49 -1.14 -0.85
N GLU A 315 8.73 -0.75 -0.63
CA GLU A 315 9.12 0.55 -0.11
C GLU A 315 9.75 1.39 -1.22
N PHE A 316 9.39 2.67 -1.28
CA PHE A 316 10.02 3.65 -2.16
C PHE A 316 10.98 4.49 -1.31
N GLN A 317 12.26 4.16 -1.35
CA GLN A 317 13.27 4.89 -0.57
C GLN A 317 13.36 6.36 -1.02
N LYS A 318 13.82 7.27 -0.16
CA LYS A 318 14.00 8.71 -0.46
C LYS A 318 14.79 9.04 -1.74
N ARG A 319 15.58 8.09 -2.26
CA ARG A 319 16.32 8.22 -3.53
C ARG A 319 15.50 7.80 -4.77
N GLY A 320 14.25 7.40 -4.59
CA GLY A 320 13.28 7.09 -5.64
C GLY A 320 13.36 5.67 -6.23
N LEU A 321 14.26 4.79 -5.77
CA LEU A 321 14.30 3.41 -6.28
C LEU A 321 13.32 2.50 -5.54
N PRO A 322 12.56 1.65 -6.25
CA PRO A 322 11.77 0.60 -5.63
C PRO A 322 12.65 -0.38 -4.86
N HIS A 323 12.16 -0.81 -3.70
CA HIS A 323 12.83 -1.73 -2.80
C HIS A 323 11.79 -2.70 -2.23
N ALA A 324 12.09 -3.99 -2.22
CA ALA A 324 11.19 -4.99 -1.65
C ALA A 324 11.76 -5.54 -0.34
N HIS A 325 10.90 -5.68 0.67
CA HIS A 325 11.15 -6.42 1.90
C HIS A 325 10.36 -7.72 1.84
N ILE A 326 11.03 -8.86 1.90
CA ILE A 326 10.45 -10.17 1.60
C ILE A 326 10.72 -11.09 2.79
N LEU A 327 9.67 -11.75 3.28
CA LEU A 327 9.73 -12.83 4.25
C LEU A 327 9.36 -14.14 3.57
N LEU A 328 10.21 -15.14 3.79
CA LEU A 328 9.98 -16.51 3.34
C LEU A 328 9.72 -17.41 4.53
N PHE A 329 8.74 -18.29 4.38
CA PHE A 329 8.41 -19.34 5.33
C PHE A 329 8.65 -20.67 4.62
N LEU A 330 9.63 -21.44 5.08
CA LEU A 330 10.00 -22.71 4.49
C LEU A 330 9.10 -23.84 5.03
N ALA A 331 8.91 -24.88 4.22
CA ALA A 331 8.26 -26.10 4.67
C ALA A 331 9.08 -26.74 5.79
N GLN A 332 8.42 -27.41 6.74
CA GLN A 332 9.07 -27.93 7.95
C GLN A 332 10.31 -28.80 7.67
N SER A 333 10.29 -29.60 6.59
CA SER A 333 11.41 -30.45 6.19
C SER A 333 12.61 -29.70 5.59
N HIS A 334 12.46 -28.42 5.24
CA HIS A 334 13.49 -27.59 4.64
C HIS A 334 13.92 -26.43 5.55
N ARG A 335 13.37 -26.35 6.77
CA ARG A 335 13.77 -25.34 7.74
C ARG A 335 15.23 -25.52 8.14
N ILE A 336 15.92 -24.41 8.32
CA ILE A 336 17.33 -24.38 8.66
C ILE A 336 17.44 -24.46 10.18
N VAL A 337 17.79 -25.65 10.68
CA VAL A 337 17.84 -25.95 12.12
C VAL A 337 19.26 -25.79 12.69
N HIS A 338 20.29 -25.93 11.86
CA HIS A 338 21.69 -25.87 12.30
C HIS A 338 22.44 -24.67 11.69
N PRO A 339 23.27 -23.94 12.45
CA PRO A 339 24.03 -22.80 11.94
C PRO A 339 24.91 -23.13 10.73
N ASP A 340 25.51 -24.33 10.67
CA ASP A 340 26.33 -24.76 9.53
C ASP A 340 25.55 -24.85 8.21
N ASN A 341 24.23 -25.00 8.27
CA ASN A 341 23.39 -24.98 7.08
C ASN A 341 23.11 -23.55 6.58
N ILE A 342 23.28 -22.53 7.44
CA ILE A 342 23.20 -21.12 7.04
C ILE A 342 24.35 -20.79 6.08
N ASP A 343 25.56 -21.24 6.39
CA ASP A 343 26.77 -21.00 5.58
C ASP A 343 26.69 -21.59 4.16
N LYS A 344 25.78 -22.55 3.92
CA LYS A 344 25.54 -23.14 2.60
C LYS A 344 24.70 -22.24 1.69
N ILE A 345 23.89 -21.36 2.28
CA ILE A 345 22.92 -20.53 1.55
C ILE A 345 23.21 -19.03 1.64
N ILE A 346 23.88 -18.59 2.72
CA ILE A 346 24.18 -17.18 3.00
C ILE A 346 25.68 -17.05 3.20
N SER A 347 26.29 -16.14 2.44
CA SER A 347 27.68 -15.73 2.58
C SER A 347 27.74 -14.28 3.05
N ALA A 348 28.70 -13.97 3.90
CA ALA A 348 29.08 -12.61 4.26
C ALA A 348 30.57 -12.36 4.00
N GLU A 349 31.12 -13.01 2.97
CA GLU A 349 32.53 -12.97 2.61
C GLU A 349 32.72 -12.41 1.19
N ILE A 350 33.87 -11.78 0.97
CA ILE A 350 34.35 -11.36 -0.33
C ILE A 350 34.75 -12.62 -1.11
N PRO A 351 34.17 -12.85 -2.31
CA PRO A 351 34.53 -13.99 -3.16
C PRO A 351 35.99 -13.93 -3.60
N ASP A 352 36.52 -15.05 -4.05
CA ASP A 352 37.84 -15.09 -4.66
C ASP A 352 37.81 -14.44 -6.06
N MET A 353 38.66 -13.44 -6.28
CA MET A 353 38.71 -12.67 -7.54
C MET A 353 39.10 -13.52 -8.75
N HIS A 354 39.87 -14.59 -8.57
CA HIS A 354 40.35 -15.44 -9.65
C HIS A 354 39.40 -16.60 -9.93
N ARG A 355 38.80 -17.18 -8.89
CA ARG A 355 37.86 -18.31 -9.03
C ARG A 355 36.45 -17.86 -9.38
N GLU A 356 36.00 -16.73 -8.83
CA GLU A 356 34.64 -16.21 -9.01
C GLU A 356 34.65 -14.71 -9.37
N PRO A 357 35.27 -14.31 -10.50
CA PRO A 357 35.47 -12.91 -10.86
C PRO A 357 34.16 -12.12 -10.99
N GLU A 358 33.10 -12.75 -11.52
CA GLU A 358 31.79 -12.12 -11.66
C GLU A 358 31.15 -11.84 -10.29
N LEU A 359 31.11 -12.84 -9.41
CA LEU A 359 30.57 -12.67 -8.06
C LEU A 359 31.41 -11.66 -7.27
N PHE A 360 32.73 -11.69 -7.38
CA PHE A 360 33.63 -10.72 -6.77
C PHE A 360 33.27 -9.29 -7.22
N SER A 361 33.07 -9.07 -8.51
CA SER A 361 32.67 -7.78 -9.07
C SER A 361 31.33 -7.30 -8.51
N ILE A 362 30.32 -8.17 -8.48
CA ILE A 362 28.97 -7.87 -7.96
C ILE A 362 29.04 -7.55 -6.46
N VAL A 363 29.68 -8.40 -5.66
CA VAL A 363 29.84 -8.19 -4.21
C VAL A 363 30.58 -6.89 -3.95
N SER A 364 31.68 -6.64 -4.66
CA SER A 364 32.45 -5.40 -4.55
C SER A 364 31.62 -4.17 -4.87
N ALA A 365 30.76 -4.23 -5.89
CA ALA A 365 29.95 -3.10 -6.30
C ALA A 365 28.74 -2.85 -5.38
N LEU A 366 28.06 -3.92 -4.95
CA LEU A 366 26.68 -3.86 -4.44
C LEU A 366 26.53 -4.36 -3.01
N MET A 367 27.44 -5.18 -2.48
CA MET A 367 27.27 -5.83 -1.16
C MET A 367 28.29 -5.38 -0.11
N ILE A 368 28.99 -4.27 -0.32
CA ILE A 368 29.88 -3.68 0.68
C ILE A 368 29.19 -2.52 1.38
N HIS A 369 29.10 -2.59 2.71
CA HIS A 369 28.62 -1.49 3.53
C HIS A 369 29.72 -0.43 3.74
N GLY A 370 29.41 0.82 3.39
CA GLY A 370 30.33 1.92 3.65
C GLY A 370 31.59 1.89 2.77
N PRO A 371 32.45 2.89 2.91
CA PRO A 371 33.24 3.11 4.12
C PRO A 371 32.48 3.86 5.24
N CYS A 372 32.69 3.46 6.49
CA CYS A 372 32.13 4.09 7.70
C CYS A 372 33.02 3.79 8.92
N GLY A 373 32.60 4.20 10.12
CA GLY A 373 33.40 4.00 11.33
C GLY A 373 34.57 4.97 11.39
N GLU A 374 35.69 4.52 11.93
CA GLU A 374 36.94 5.30 11.98
C GLU A 374 37.43 5.69 10.59
N GLN A 375 37.16 4.87 9.57
CA GLN A 375 37.55 5.16 8.19
C GLN A 375 36.74 6.33 7.60
N ASN A 376 35.48 6.52 7.99
CA ASN A 376 34.66 7.64 7.53
C ASN A 376 33.54 7.99 8.53
N LYS A 377 33.83 8.92 9.44
CA LYS A 377 32.89 9.40 10.47
C LYS A 377 31.76 10.26 9.91
N LYS A 378 31.89 10.78 8.68
CA LYS A 378 30.88 11.62 8.01
C LYS A 378 29.83 10.80 7.26
N SER A 379 29.95 9.48 7.23
CA SER A 379 28.99 8.61 6.54
C SER A 379 27.58 8.75 7.11
N PRO A 380 26.51 8.79 6.26
CA PRO A 380 25.13 8.94 6.75
C PRO A 380 24.68 7.85 7.73
N CYS A 381 25.36 6.70 7.71
CA CYS A 381 25.10 5.61 8.64
C CYS A 381 25.73 5.80 10.02
N MET A 382 26.43 6.91 10.32
CA MET A 382 27.12 7.19 11.58
C MET A 382 26.39 8.18 12.50
N PRO A 383 25.08 8.02 12.81
CA PRO A 383 24.43 8.91 13.76
C PRO A 383 25.12 8.75 15.13
N HIS A 384 25.43 9.86 15.79
CA HIS A 384 26.12 9.89 17.08
C HIS A 384 27.50 9.19 17.09
N GLY A 385 28.20 9.17 15.95
CA GLY A 385 29.57 8.66 15.86
C GLY A 385 29.71 7.13 15.89
N ARG A 386 28.60 6.37 15.83
CA ARG A 386 28.61 4.91 15.66
C ARG A 386 27.78 4.49 14.46
N CYS A 387 28.18 3.41 13.79
CA CYS A 387 27.42 2.89 12.67
C CYS A 387 26.07 2.36 13.15
N SER A 388 24.97 2.90 12.64
CA SER A 388 23.59 2.46 12.91
C SER A 388 23.30 1.02 12.46
N LYS A 389 24.19 0.43 11.65
CA LYS A 389 24.16 -0.97 11.21
C LYS A 389 25.23 -1.84 11.88
N TYR A 390 25.96 -1.27 12.84
CA TYR A 390 27.00 -1.92 13.63
C TYR A 390 28.13 -2.52 12.77
N PHE A 391 28.56 -1.77 11.74
CA PHE A 391 29.77 -2.07 10.98
C PHE A 391 30.98 -1.32 11.58
N PRO A 392 32.21 -1.89 11.50
CA PRO A 392 32.52 -3.24 10.99
C PRO A 392 31.97 -4.35 11.91
N LYS A 393 31.59 -5.49 11.32
CA LYS A 393 31.20 -6.70 12.06
C LYS A 393 32.43 -7.43 12.61
N LYS A 394 32.22 -8.40 13.51
CA LYS A 394 33.31 -9.25 14.03
C LYS A 394 33.71 -10.29 12.99
N PHE A 395 34.99 -10.67 12.98
CA PHE A 395 35.42 -11.88 12.29
C PHE A 395 34.95 -13.13 13.05
N THR A 396 34.57 -14.16 12.31
CA THR A 396 34.20 -15.48 12.86
C THR A 396 34.42 -16.55 11.80
N SER A 397 34.95 -17.72 12.21
CA SER A 397 35.30 -18.81 11.29
C SER A 397 34.10 -19.62 10.80
N HIS A 398 32.98 -19.57 11.52
CA HIS A 398 31.70 -20.20 11.18
C HIS A 398 30.54 -19.33 11.71
N THR A 399 29.34 -19.50 11.16
CA THR A 399 28.15 -18.80 11.66
C THR A 399 27.77 -19.31 13.05
N ILE A 400 27.56 -18.39 13.99
CA ILE A 400 27.05 -18.69 15.34
C ILE A 400 25.75 -17.93 15.60
N ILE A 401 24.92 -18.47 16.48
CA ILE A 401 23.69 -17.82 16.96
C ILE A 401 24.01 -17.23 18.34
N ASP A 402 23.85 -15.92 18.50
CA ASP A 402 24.13 -15.25 19.78
C ASP A 402 23.05 -15.51 20.85
N ALA A 403 23.23 -14.96 22.05
CA ALA A 403 22.29 -15.16 23.17
C ALA A 403 20.90 -14.53 22.91
N ASP A 404 20.82 -13.51 22.06
CA ASP A 404 19.57 -12.92 21.59
C ASP A 404 19.00 -13.68 20.37
N GLY A 405 19.73 -14.68 19.90
CA GLY A 405 19.51 -15.57 18.78
C GLY A 405 19.53 -14.92 17.39
N TYR A 406 20.33 -13.87 17.24
CA TYR A 406 20.72 -13.34 15.94
C TYR A 406 21.91 -14.13 15.36
N PRO A 407 21.96 -14.32 14.03
CA PRO A 407 23.10 -14.93 13.39
C PRO A 407 24.27 -13.94 13.30
N VAL A 408 25.41 -14.35 13.86
CA VAL A 408 26.72 -13.76 13.58
C VAL A 408 27.34 -14.56 12.44
N TYR A 409 27.11 -14.09 11.20
CA TYR A 409 27.54 -14.80 9.99
C TYR A 409 29.05 -14.99 9.91
N ARG A 410 29.46 -16.12 9.32
CA ARG A 410 30.85 -16.41 8.94
C ARG A 410 31.50 -15.26 8.17
N ARG A 411 32.62 -14.79 8.70
CA ARG A 411 33.48 -13.74 8.16
C ARG A 411 34.92 -14.10 8.51
N ARG A 412 35.62 -14.85 7.66
CA ARG A 412 37.01 -15.25 7.94
C ARG A 412 37.95 -14.06 7.74
N ASP A 413 38.99 -14.00 8.56
CA ASP A 413 40.11 -13.10 8.31
C ASP A 413 41.10 -13.80 7.38
N ASN A 414 40.87 -13.64 6.07
CA ASN A 414 41.67 -14.27 5.02
C ASN A 414 42.54 -13.25 4.27
N GLY A 415 42.71 -12.04 4.80
CA GLY A 415 43.50 -10.97 4.19
C GLY A 415 42.89 -10.34 2.92
N VAL A 416 41.69 -10.77 2.49
CA VAL A 416 41.04 -10.21 1.29
C VAL A 416 40.42 -8.85 1.60
N TYR A 417 40.65 -7.89 0.70
CA TYR A 417 40.08 -6.54 0.80
C TYR A 417 39.64 -5.99 -0.57
N ILE A 418 38.68 -5.08 -0.53
CA ILE A 418 38.22 -4.29 -1.68
C ILE A 418 38.56 -2.82 -1.43
N LYS A 419 39.21 -2.19 -2.41
CA LYS A 419 39.49 -0.76 -2.37
C LYS A 419 38.25 0.04 -2.80
N LYS A 420 37.82 0.98 -1.96
CA LYS A 420 36.69 1.90 -2.17
C LYS A 420 37.17 3.34 -2.02
N GLY A 421 37.69 3.92 -3.10
CA GLY A 421 38.40 5.20 -3.03
C GLY A 421 39.69 5.05 -2.21
N GLU A 422 39.86 5.87 -1.17
CA GLU A 422 41.00 5.80 -0.24
C GLU A 422 40.82 4.76 0.89
N HIS A 423 39.68 4.05 0.92
CA HIS A 423 39.32 3.15 2.00
C HIS A 423 39.41 1.68 1.59
N PHE A 424 39.60 0.79 2.56
CA PHE A 424 39.69 -0.65 2.36
C PHE A 424 38.60 -1.36 3.18
N ALA A 425 37.84 -2.21 2.51
CA ALA A 425 36.77 -3.01 3.09
C ALA A 425 37.13 -4.50 2.99
N ASP A 426 37.24 -5.15 4.15
CA ASP A 426 37.39 -6.60 4.26
C ASP A 426 36.03 -7.29 4.52
N ASN A 427 36.08 -8.58 4.86
CA ASN A 427 34.88 -9.39 5.14
C ASN A 427 34.01 -8.81 6.26
N ARG A 428 34.48 -7.91 7.13
CA ARG A 428 33.66 -7.28 8.18
C ARG A 428 32.64 -6.30 7.65
N PHE A 429 32.81 -5.82 6.41
CA PHE A 429 31.95 -4.83 5.77
C PHE A 429 30.94 -5.43 4.79
N VAL A 430 31.01 -6.74 4.52
CA VAL A 430 30.12 -7.40 3.57
C VAL A 430 28.69 -7.51 4.14
N VAL A 431 27.70 -7.12 3.35
CA VAL A 431 26.28 -7.35 3.63
C VAL A 431 25.94 -8.79 3.25
N PRO A 432 25.29 -9.59 4.12
CA PRO A 432 24.97 -10.99 3.84
C PRO A 432 24.18 -11.19 2.54
N TYR A 433 24.53 -12.21 1.75
CA TYR A 433 23.95 -12.44 0.44
C TYR A 433 23.84 -13.94 0.10
N ASN A 434 22.98 -14.26 -0.85
CA ASN A 434 22.96 -15.56 -1.51
C ASN A 434 23.65 -15.47 -2.88
N ARG A 435 24.60 -16.38 -3.15
CA ARG A 435 25.42 -16.40 -4.36
C ARG A 435 24.59 -16.46 -5.65
N GLU A 436 23.63 -17.38 -5.72
CA GLU A 436 22.83 -17.62 -6.93
C GLU A 436 21.95 -16.42 -7.26
N LEU A 437 21.33 -15.82 -6.23
CA LEU A 437 20.53 -14.61 -6.39
C LEU A 437 21.36 -13.44 -6.91
N LEU A 438 22.57 -13.23 -6.39
CA LEU A 438 23.43 -12.15 -6.87
C LEU A 438 23.85 -12.32 -8.32
N LEU A 439 24.29 -13.53 -8.71
CA LEU A 439 24.69 -13.81 -10.08
C LEU A 439 23.53 -13.63 -11.06
N LYS A 440 22.33 -14.12 -10.71
CA LYS A 440 21.17 -14.04 -11.61
C LYS A 440 20.60 -12.63 -11.74
N TYR A 441 20.53 -11.89 -10.64
CA TYR A 441 19.83 -10.60 -10.61
C TYR A 441 20.74 -9.39 -10.69
N ASN A 442 22.05 -9.56 -10.44
CA ASN A 442 23.04 -8.49 -10.42
C ASN A 442 22.48 -7.22 -9.74
N ALA A 443 22.11 -7.34 -8.47
CA ALA A 443 21.46 -6.28 -7.72
C ALA A 443 21.81 -6.37 -6.24
N HIS A 444 21.58 -5.28 -5.50
CA HIS A 444 21.77 -5.31 -4.05
C HIS A 444 20.65 -6.17 -3.43
N ILE A 445 20.98 -7.42 -3.11
CA ILE A 445 20.08 -8.40 -2.47
C ILE A 445 20.69 -8.82 -1.14
N ASN A 446 20.17 -8.27 -0.04
CA ASN A 446 20.54 -8.73 1.30
C ASN A 446 19.72 -9.97 1.65
N VAL A 447 20.36 -11.02 2.15
CA VAL A 447 19.68 -12.25 2.58
C VAL A 447 20.10 -12.55 4.01
N GLU A 448 19.14 -12.52 4.92
CA GLU A 448 19.34 -12.78 6.34
C GLU A 448 18.50 -13.99 6.77
N TRP A 449 19.09 -14.87 7.56
CA TRP A 449 18.36 -15.89 8.30
C TRP A 449 17.60 -15.23 9.45
N CYS A 450 16.32 -15.58 9.61
CA CYS A 450 15.48 -15.09 10.68
C CYS A 450 14.63 -16.26 11.21
N ASN A 451 14.46 -16.41 12.52
CA ASN A 451 13.59 -17.48 13.05
C ASN A 451 13.07 -17.15 14.46
N GLN A 452 12.60 -15.93 14.67
CA GLN A 452 12.17 -15.49 16.00
C GLN A 452 10.92 -14.61 16.00
N SER A 453 10.30 -14.51 17.17
CA SER A 453 9.20 -13.58 17.48
C SER A 453 9.53 -12.11 17.14
N ARG A 454 10.80 -11.68 17.23
CA ARG A 454 11.23 -10.32 16.86
C ARG A 454 11.14 -10.03 15.36
N SER A 455 11.18 -11.05 14.49
CA SER A 455 10.99 -10.89 13.04
C SER A 455 9.54 -10.46 12.69
N ILE A 456 8.58 -10.78 13.55
CA ILE A 456 7.19 -10.29 13.45
C ILE A 456 7.11 -8.79 13.75
N LYS A 457 7.85 -8.29 14.76
CA LYS A 457 7.98 -6.84 15.01
C LYS A 457 8.67 -6.13 13.85
N TYR A 458 9.61 -6.80 13.17
CA TYR A 458 10.20 -6.31 11.92
C TYR A 458 9.17 -6.23 10.78
N LEU A 459 8.30 -7.22 10.64
CA LEU A 459 7.17 -7.17 9.69
C LEU A 459 6.24 -5.99 9.98
N PHE A 460 5.93 -5.72 11.26
CA PHE A 460 5.19 -4.54 11.70
C PHE A 460 5.85 -3.25 11.21
N LYS A 461 7.17 -3.11 11.39
CA LYS A 461 7.90 -1.90 11.00
C LYS A 461 7.72 -1.57 9.51
N TYR A 462 7.71 -2.55 8.62
CA TYR A 462 7.68 -2.32 7.16
C TYR A 462 6.28 -2.41 6.55
N ILE A 463 5.37 -3.23 7.11
CA ILE A 463 3.95 -3.18 6.72
C ILE A 463 3.29 -1.90 7.22
N ASN A 464 3.70 -1.37 8.38
CA ASN A 464 3.17 -0.12 8.94
C ASN A 464 4.12 1.07 8.78
N LYS A 465 5.19 0.95 7.97
CA LYS A 465 5.91 2.14 7.52
C LYS A 465 4.95 2.91 6.62
N GLY A 466 4.17 3.79 7.23
CA GLY A 466 3.32 4.73 6.52
C GLY A 466 4.16 5.54 5.54
N HIS A 467 3.49 6.24 4.63
CA HIS A 467 4.20 7.09 3.68
C HIS A 467 5.17 8.03 4.40
N ASP A 468 6.34 8.25 3.82
CA ASP A 468 7.35 9.16 4.38
C ASP A 468 6.65 10.51 4.65
N ARG A 469 6.59 10.89 5.94
CA ARG A 469 5.97 12.16 6.34
C ARG A 469 7.01 13.27 6.33
N ILE A 470 6.70 14.40 5.70
CA ILE A 470 7.53 15.61 5.79
C ILE A 470 7.28 16.25 7.16
N THR A 471 8.33 16.59 7.90
CA THR A 471 8.28 17.18 9.26
C THR A 471 7.78 18.63 9.29
N ALA A 472 6.90 19.05 8.40
CA ALA A 472 6.41 20.42 8.32
C ALA A 472 4.89 20.44 8.11
N GLY A 473 4.16 20.63 9.21
CA GLY A 473 2.71 20.80 9.23
C GLY A 473 2.19 20.83 10.68
N PHE A 474 1.52 21.93 11.04
CA PHE A 474 0.99 22.17 12.38
C PHE A 474 -0.05 21.11 12.76
N TYR A 475 0.26 20.30 13.78
CA TYR A 475 -0.74 19.46 14.43
C TYR A 475 -1.72 20.37 15.19
N ASN A 476 -2.96 20.46 14.72
CA ASN A 476 -4.06 20.79 15.63
C ASN A 476 -4.34 19.52 16.45
N SER A 477 -3.70 19.41 17.62
CA SER A 477 -4.07 18.37 18.58
C SER A 477 -5.56 18.54 18.92
N PRO A 478 -6.38 17.48 18.83
CA PRO A 478 -7.76 17.55 19.32
C PRO A 478 -7.74 17.89 20.80
N ASP A 479 -8.58 18.83 21.24
CA ASP A 479 -8.80 19.07 22.67
C ASP A 479 -9.37 17.78 23.29
N PRO A 480 -8.69 17.15 24.24
CA PRO A 480 -9.12 15.90 24.89
C PRO A 480 -10.44 16.04 25.67
N ARG A 481 -11.01 17.25 25.79
CA ARG A 481 -12.31 17.51 26.41
C ARG A 481 -13.49 17.47 25.45
N SER A 482 -13.28 17.36 24.13
CA SER A 482 -14.36 17.28 23.15
C SER A 482 -14.66 15.82 22.75
N ASN A 483 -15.76 15.25 23.25
CA ASN A 483 -16.25 13.94 22.81
C ASN A 483 -16.85 13.95 21.37
N ASP A 484 -16.93 15.12 20.73
CA ASP A 484 -17.56 15.35 19.42
C ASP A 484 -16.57 15.68 18.29
N ALA A 485 -15.25 15.50 18.49
CA ALA A 485 -14.28 15.77 17.42
C ALA A 485 -14.44 14.77 16.26
N VAL A 486 -15.13 15.20 15.20
CA VAL A 486 -15.26 14.45 13.94
C VAL A 486 -13.86 14.27 13.34
N VAL A 487 -13.34 13.03 13.39
CA VAL A 487 -12.03 12.70 12.81
C VAL A 487 -12.16 12.62 11.29
N ASP A 488 -11.65 13.64 10.59
CA ASP A 488 -11.53 13.62 9.13
C ASP A 488 -10.33 12.77 8.70
N GLU A 489 -10.59 11.48 8.44
CA GLU A 489 -9.59 10.54 7.96
C GLU A 489 -9.05 10.89 6.57
N ILE A 490 -9.83 11.60 5.73
CA ILE A 490 -9.39 12.03 4.40
C ILE A 490 -8.36 13.16 4.56
N LYS A 491 -8.62 14.13 5.43
CA LYS A 491 -7.65 15.20 5.76
C LYS A 491 -6.37 14.61 6.38
N THR A 492 -6.52 13.71 7.34
CA THR A 492 -5.40 12.99 7.97
C THR A 492 -4.58 12.18 6.96
N TYR A 493 -5.20 11.69 5.89
CA TYR A 493 -4.51 10.97 4.82
C TYR A 493 -3.66 11.88 3.92
N TYR A 494 -4.13 13.11 3.66
CA TYR A 494 -3.39 14.10 2.88
C TYR A 494 -2.22 14.72 3.66
N ASP A 495 -2.40 14.91 4.98
CA ASP A 495 -1.43 15.62 5.78
C ASP A 495 -0.04 14.95 5.77
N CYS A 496 0.95 15.75 5.36
CA CYS A 496 2.38 15.45 5.39
C CYS A 496 2.89 14.32 4.47
N ARG A 497 2.12 13.79 3.51
CA ARG A 497 2.59 12.66 2.67
C ARG A 497 3.60 13.07 1.58
N TYR A 498 4.79 12.47 1.57
CA TYR A 498 5.71 12.48 0.43
C TYR A 498 5.31 11.42 -0.61
N LEU A 499 5.25 11.82 -1.88
CA LEU A 499 4.95 10.95 -3.02
C LEU A 499 6.09 11.04 -4.05
N SER A 500 6.78 9.92 -4.30
CA SER A 500 7.85 9.86 -5.31
C SER A 500 7.32 9.51 -6.70
N ALA A 501 8.07 9.85 -7.76
CA ALA A 501 7.70 9.49 -9.13
C ALA A 501 7.59 7.97 -9.35
N CYS A 502 8.49 7.17 -8.76
CA CYS A 502 8.43 5.72 -8.86
C CYS A 502 7.23 5.12 -8.10
N GLU A 503 6.86 5.70 -6.95
CA GLU A 503 5.62 5.34 -6.26
C GLU A 503 4.41 5.69 -7.13
N ALA A 504 4.33 6.90 -7.66
CA ALA A 504 3.25 7.32 -8.56
C ALA A 504 3.10 6.34 -9.74
N VAL A 505 4.19 5.99 -10.41
CA VAL A 505 4.22 4.98 -11.49
C VAL A 505 3.72 3.62 -11.02
N TRP A 506 4.21 3.13 -9.89
CA TRP A 506 3.81 1.82 -9.33
C TRP A 506 2.30 1.76 -9.13
N ARG A 507 1.72 2.87 -8.64
CA ARG A 507 0.30 3.00 -8.34
C ARG A 507 -0.52 3.21 -9.61
N ILE A 508 -0.01 3.94 -10.60
CA ILE A 508 -0.61 4.13 -11.93
C ILE A 508 -0.73 2.78 -12.66
N PHE A 509 0.33 1.96 -12.63
CA PHE A 509 0.32 0.62 -13.23
C PHE A 509 -0.39 -0.44 -12.37
N VAL A 510 -0.92 -0.05 -11.20
CA VAL A 510 -1.67 -0.94 -10.31
C VAL A 510 -0.83 -2.16 -9.90
N PHE A 511 0.47 -1.95 -9.70
CA PHE A 511 1.32 -2.99 -9.14
C PHE A 511 1.04 -3.13 -7.64
N ASP A 512 0.97 -4.37 -7.17
CA ASP A 512 0.74 -4.65 -5.76
C ASP A 512 1.88 -4.10 -4.90
N VAL A 513 1.53 -3.30 -3.89
CA VAL A 513 2.48 -2.81 -2.88
C VAL A 513 2.72 -3.86 -1.82
N ASN A 514 1.69 -4.64 -1.48
CA ASN A 514 1.78 -5.75 -0.54
C ASN A 514 1.39 -7.05 -1.25
N TYR A 515 2.20 -8.07 -1.10
CA TYR A 515 1.95 -9.40 -1.63
C TYR A 515 1.97 -10.43 -0.52
N ARG A 516 1.14 -11.45 -0.66
CA ARG A 516 1.10 -12.59 0.24
C ARG A 516 0.67 -13.85 -0.50
N GLU A 517 1.33 -14.95 -0.17
CA GLU A 517 0.95 -16.30 -0.55
C GLU A 517 1.14 -17.20 0.67
N PRO A 518 0.14 -17.98 1.09
CA PRO A 518 -1.18 -18.13 0.48
C PRO A 518 -2.07 -16.90 0.65
N SER A 519 -3.17 -16.85 -0.11
CA SER A 519 -4.16 -15.79 0.08
C SER A 519 -4.89 -15.96 1.41
N VAL A 520 -5.24 -14.83 2.02
CA VAL A 520 -5.98 -14.78 3.28
C VAL A 520 -7.41 -14.33 3.01
N GLU A 521 -8.36 -15.20 3.28
CA GLU A 521 -9.79 -14.92 3.16
C GLU A 521 -10.29 -14.35 4.48
N ARG A 522 -10.73 -13.08 4.45
CA ARG A 522 -11.21 -12.38 5.64
C ARG A 522 -12.66 -12.78 5.91
N LEU A 523 -12.89 -13.34 7.09
CA LEU A 523 -14.14 -13.96 7.52
C LEU A 523 -14.79 -13.08 8.58
N THR A 524 -15.85 -12.38 8.17
CA THR A 524 -16.73 -11.67 9.10
C THR A 524 -17.68 -12.65 9.78
N PHE A 525 -18.09 -12.32 11.00
CA PHE A 525 -19.11 -13.00 11.78
C PHE A 525 -19.85 -11.95 12.62
N HIS A 526 -21.03 -12.31 13.09
CA HIS A 526 -21.96 -11.47 13.85
C HIS A 526 -22.84 -12.39 14.69
N LEU A 527 -23.51 -11.83 15.71
CA LEU A 527 -24.55 -12.56 16.43
C LEU A 527 -25.78 -12.76 15.53
N GLU A 528 -26.70 -13.60 15.99
CA GLU A 528 -27.94 -13.88 15.27
C GLU A 528 -28.70 -12.57 15.02
N ASN A 529 -29.09 -12.34 13.76
CA ASN A 529 -29.75 -11.11 13.29
C ASN A 529 -28.94 -9.81 13.43
N GLU A 530 -27.64 -9.85 13.77
CA GLU A 530 -26.78 -8.66 13.88
C GLU A 530 -25.86 -8.45 12.67
N GLN A 531 -26.28 -8.89 11.48
CA GLN A 531 -25.54 -8.65 10.23
C GLN A 531 -25.34 -7.15 10.00
N SER A 532 -24.15 -6.73 9.56
CA SER A 532 -23.97 -5.36 9.08
C SER A 532 -24.54 -5.22 7.67
N VAL A 533 -25.42 -4.24 7.48
CA VAL A 533 -26.05 -3.92 6.19
C VAL A 533 -25.64 -2.53 5.76
N ILE A 534 -25.20 -2.40 4.50
CA ILE A 534 -24.83 -1.12 3.88
C ILE A 534 -26.01 -0.60 3.05
N PHE A 535 -26.34 0.68 3.23
CA PHE A 535 -27.47 1.33 2.56
C PHE A 535 -27.27 2.85 2.43
N PRO A 536 -27.94 3.49 1.45
CA PRO A 536 -27.93 4.94 1.32
C PRO A 536 -28.91 5.64 2.27
N ASP A 537 -28.66 6.91 2.58
CA ASP A 537 -29.42 7.76 3.52
C ASP A 537 -30.94 7.77 3.27
N ASP A 538 -31.33 7.70 2.00
CA ASP A 538 -32.69 7.82 1.50
C ASP A 538 -33.37 6.48 1.23
N ALA A 539 -32.69 5.36 1.45
CA ALA A 539 -33.29 4.05 1.24
C ALA A 539 -34.33 3.73 2.32
N CYS A 540 -35.46 3.19 1.86
CA CYS A 540 -36.45 2.58 2.72
C CYS A 540 -35.83 1.37 3.46
N ILE A 541 -36.02 1.33 4.79
CA ILE A 541 -35.50 0.24 5.63
C ILE A 541 -36.06 -1.12 5.19
N GLU A 542 -37.31 -1.17 4.73
CA GLU A 542 -37.95 -2.39 4.25
C GLU A 542 -37.29 -2.94 2.98
N ASP A 543 -36.98 -2.07 2.01
CA ASP A 543 -36.24 -2.45 0.79
C ASP A 543 -34.82 -2.94 1.12
N ILE A 544 -34.20 -2.38 2.15
CA ILE A 544 -32.87 -2.79 2.61
C ILE A 544 -32.92 -4.22 3.17
N LEU A 545 -33.92 -4.55 3.99
CA LEU A 545 -34.06 -5.87 4.63
C LEU A 545 -34.47 -6.96 3.61
N ASN A 546 -35.20 -6.59 2.56
CA ASN A 546 -35.62 -7.50 1.49
C ASN A 546 -34.52 -7.81 0.47
N LYS A 547 -33.40 -7.07 0.47
CA LYS A 547 -32.30 -7.33 -0.45
C LYS A 547 -31.61 -8.67 -0.14
N PRO A 548 -31.35 -9.54 -1.14
CA PRO A 548 -30.69 -10.84 -0.95
C PRO A 548 -29.34 -10.76 -0.23
N TYR A 549 -28.66 -9.61 -0.31
CA TYR A 549 -27.38 -9.41 0.36
C TYR A 549 -27.47 -9.19 1.87
N ALA A 550 -28.62 -8.75 2.39
CA ALA A 550 -28.81 -8.54 3.82
C ALA A 550 -28.87 -9.88 4.58
N ARG A 551 -29.31 -10.96 3.91
CA ARG A 551 -29.52 -12.28 4.51
C ARG A 551 -28.44 -13.32 4.18
N CYS A 552 -27.62 -13.09 3.14
CA CYS A 552 -26.64 -14.08 2.66
C CYS A 552 -25.20 -13.63 2.96
N THR A 553 -24.80 -13.55 4.24
CA THR A 553 -23.41 -13.30 4.63
C THR A 553 -22.56 -14.55 4.41
N LYS A 554 -21.22 -14.40 4.35
CA LYS A 554 -20.28 -15.55 4.33
C LYS A 554 -20.50 -16.49 5.52
N PHE A 555 -20.87 -15.91 6.67
CA PHE A 555 -21.05 -16.63 7.92
C PHE A 555 -22.33 -17.47 7.89
N ILE A 556 -23.46 -16.91 7.45
CA ILE A 556 -24.69 -17.68 7.24
C ILE A 556 -24.50 -18.75 6.17
N ALA A 557 -23.87 -18.38 5.06
CA ALA A 557 -23.64 -19.32 3.96
C ALA A 557 -22.71 -20.49 4.35
N TRP A 558 -21.87 -20.35 5.38
CA TRP A 558 -21.08 -21.46 5.93
C TRP A 558 -21.99 -22.50 6.59
N MET A 559 -22.96 -22.07 7.41
CA MET A 559 -23.96 -22.95 8.01
C MET A 559 -24.83 -23.63 6.94
N GLU A 560 -25.22 -22.91 5.89
CA GLU A 560 -25.93 -23.50 4.73
C GLU A 560 -25.06 -24.51 3.98
N ALA A 561 -23.76 -24.26 3.84
CA ALA A 561 -22.84 -25.22 3.25
C ALA A 561 -22.70 -26.49 4.11
N ASN A 562 -22.74 -26.39 5.43
CA ASN A 562 -22.72 -27.54 6.36
C ASN A 562 -23.98 -28.41 6.22
N LYS A 563 -25.13 -27.83 5.88
CA LYS A 563 -26.35 -28.61 5.56
C LYS A 563 -26.13 -29.45 4.30
N LYS A 564 -25.51 -28.84 3.28
CA LYS A 564 -25.41 -29.42 1.93
C LYS A 564 -24.24 -30.38 1.72
N TYR A 565 -23.06 -30.09 2.27
CA TYR A 565 -21.83 -30.82 1.97
C TYR A 565 -21.34 -31.56 3.22
N PRO A 566 -21.26 -32.91 3.21
CA PRO A 566 -20.75 -33.66 4.37
C PRO A 566 -19.33 -33.27 4.78
N GLU A 567 -18.45 -33.02 3.79
CA GLU A 567 -17.07 -32.59 4.01
C GLU A 567 -16.94 -31.20 4.68
N ALA A 568 -17.94 -30.33 4.53
CA ALA A 568 -17.97 -29.02 5.19
C ALA A 568 -18.05 -29.17 6.72
N ARG A 569 -18.68 -30.25 7.20
CA ARG A 569 -18.87 -30.51 8.63
C ARG A 569 -17.59 -30.87 9.38
N GLN A 570 -16.48 -31.08 8.68
CA GLN A 570 -15.17 -31.41 9.26
C GLN A 570 -14.28 -30.17 9.49
N LEU A 571 -14.75 -28.98 9.09
CA LEU A 571 -13.98 -27.75 9.09
C LEU A 571 -14.60 -26.74 10.05
N THR A 572 -13.75 -26.04 10.80
CA THR A 572 -14.17 -24.83 11.51
C THR A 572 -14.41 -23.70 10.50
N TYR A 573 -15.03 -22.60 10.94
CA TYR A 573 -15.25 -21.47 10.05
C TYR A 573 -13.91 -20.88 9.55
N GLY A 574 -12.90 -20.80 10.41
CA GLY A 574 -11.55 -20.35 10.06
C GLY A 574 -10.83 -21.26 9.06
N GLU A 575 -11.05 -22.57 9.14
CA GLU A 575 -10.48 -23.56 8.21
C GLU A 575 -11.22 -23.62 6.88
N PHE A 576 -12.47 -23.13 6.82
CA PHE A 576 -13.35 -23.29 5.67
C PHE A 576 -12.73 -22.87 4.32
N PRO A 577 -12.02 -21.73 4.21
CA PRO A 577 -11.41 -21.30 2.95
C PRO A 577 -10.33 -22.25 2.40
N THR A 578 -9.81 -23.18 3.21
CA THR A 578 -8.82 -24.18 2.76
C THR A 578 -9.42 -25.19 1.78
N ARG A 579 -10.72 -25.49 1.91
CA ARG A 579 -11.45 -26.46 1.07
C ARG A 579 -12.62 -25.87 0.31
N PHE A 580 -13.10 -24.69 0.67
CA PHE A 580 -14.19 -23.99 0.01
C PHE A 580 -13.74 -22.63 -0.52
N VAL A 581 -14.41 -22.14 -1.57
CA VAL A 581 -14.20 -20.81 -2.14
C VAL A 581 -15.51 -20.03 -2.14
N TRP A 582 -15.46 -18.77 -1.75
CA TRP A 582 -16.61 -17.88 -1.76
C TRP A 582 -16.93 -17.45 -3.19
N ASN A 583 -18.10 -17.80 -3.70
CA ASN A 583 -18.62 -17.26 -4.95
C ASN A 583 -19.40 -15.98 -4.64
N LYS A 584 -18.87 -14.83 -5.06
CA LYS A 584 -19.47 -13.51 -4.76
C LYS A 584 -20.77 -13.27 -5.51
N ASP A 585 -20.88 -13.73 -6.75
CA ASP A 585 -22.07 -13.51 -7.59
C ASP A 585 -23.26 -14.35 -7.11
N GLU A 586 -23.00 -15.60 -6.74
CA GLU A 586 -24.02 -16.51 -6.21
C GLU A 586 -24.17 -16.45 -4.68
N ARG A 587 -23.31 -15.67 -4.01
CA ARG A 587 -23.23 -15.52 -2.55
C ARG A 587 -23.26 -16.83 -1.77
N ARG A 588 -22.48 -17.82 -2.22
CA ARG A 588 -22.42 -19.13 -1.59
C ARG A 588 -21.01 -19.69 -1.59
N TRP A 589 -20.74 -20.60 -0.67
CA TRP A 589 -19.53 -21.40 -0.69
C TRP A 589 -19.65 -22.57 -1.67
N LYS A 590 -18.58 -22.81 -2.42
CA LYS A 590 -18.44 -23.98 -3.30
C LYS A 590 -17.18 -24.77 -2.95
N PRO A 591 -17.19 -26.10 -3.09
CA PRO A 591 -15.98 -26.90 -2.98
C PRO A 591 -14.89 -26.35 -3.90
N ARG A 592 -13.70 -26.17 -3.35
CA ARG A 592 -12.56 -25.59 -4.04
C ARG A 592 -11.98 -26.62 -5.00
N LYS A 593 -11.88 -26.23 -6.27
CA LYS A 593 -11.26 -27.06 -7.32
C LYS A 593 -9.76 -26.82 -7.49
N ARG A 594 -9.28 -25.60 -7.23
CA ARG A 594 -7.88 -25.19 -7.41
C ARG A 594 -7.46 -24.13 -6.39
N GLY A 595 -6.16 -24.05 -6.14
CA GLY A 595 -5.52 -23.05 -5.28
C GLY A 595 -5.67 -23.41 -3.81
N PHE A 596 -5.23 -22.50 -2.95
CA PHE A 596 -5.30 -22.65 -1.50
C PHE A 596 -5.42 -21.26 -0.87
N SER A 597 -6.18 -21.17 0.22
CA SER A 597 -6.30 -19.94 1.01
C SER A 597 -6.56 -20.30 2.47
N ILE A 598 -6.11 -19.44 3.37
CA ILE A 598 -6.37 -19.56 4.80
C ILE A 598 -7.44 -18.56 5.23
N GLY A 599 -8.27 -18.92 6.21
CA GLY A 599 -9.28 -18.02 6.75
C GLY A 599 -8.73 -17.17 7.90
N ARG A 600 -9.16 -15.91 7.96
CA ARG A 600 -8.91 -15.01 9.09
C ARG A 600 -10.23 -14.51 9.64
N LEU A 601 -10.58 -14.94 10.86
CA LEU A 601 -11.67 -14.34 11.60
C LEU A 601 -11.33 -12.89 11.95
N HIS A 602 -12.29 -11.98 11.78
CA HIS A 602 -12.12 -10.61 12.25
C HIS A 602 -11.89 -10.56 13.77
N PHE A 603 -10.98 -9.70 14.22
CA PHE A 603 -10.74 -9.53 15.64
C PHE A 603 -12.00 -9.02 16.35
N ALA A 604 -12.34 -9.64 17.47
CA ALA A 604 -13.35 -9.16 18.42
C ALA A 604 -12.64 -8.93 19.75
N PRO A 605 -12.55 -7.68 20.25
CA PRO A 605 -11.96 -7.43 21.56
C PRO A 605 -12.82 -8.06 22.67
N PRO A 606 -12.26 -8.49 23.80
CA PRO A 606 -13.05 -9.14 24.86
C PRO A 606 -14.15 -8.25 25.44
N GLY A 607 -13.99 -6.92 25.41
CA GLY A 607 -15.07 -5.97 25.71
C GLY A 607 -16.29 -6.01 24.76
N SER A 608 -16.29 -6.86 23.73
CA SER A 608 -17.43 -7.06 22.80
C SER A 608 -18.47 -8.07 23.32
N GLY A 609 -18.34 -8.57 24.55
CA GLY A 609 -19.28 -9.50 25.17
C GLY A 609 -19.52 -10.77 24.36
N GLN A 610 -20.78 -11.10 24.07
CA GLN A 610 -21.19 -12.31 23.34
C GLN A 610 -20.47 -12.51 22.00
N ARG A 611 -20.11 -11.43 21.31
CA ARG A 611 -19.37 -11.51 20.05
C ARG A 611 -17.94 -12.03 20.22
N PHE A 612 -17.29 -11.72 21.35
CA PHE A 612 -15.97 -12.26 21.68
C PHE A 612 -16.06 -13.78 21.92
N TYR A 613 -17.00 -14.22 22.74
CA TYR A 613 -17.19 -15.65 23.00
C TYR A 613 -17.56 -16.43 21.73
N LEU A 614 -18.44 -15.89 20.88
CA LEU A 614 -18.70 -16.45 19.56
C LEU A 614 -17.42 -16.60 18.74
N ARG A 615 -16.59 -15.55 18.64
CA ARG A 615 -15.29 -15.60 17.94
C ARG A 615 -14.42 -16.73 18.46
N THR A 616 -14.39 -16.94 19.77
CA THR A 616 -13.62 -18.01 20.42
C THR A 616 -14.14 -19.38 19.98
N ILE A 617 -15.44 -19.64 20.10
CA ILE A 617 -16.07 -20.92 19.71
C ILE A 617 -15.85 -21.24 18.23
N LEU A 618 -15.85 -20.24 17.35
CA LEU A 618 -15.66 -20.43 15.91
C LEU A 618 -14.29 -21.01 15.51
N ASN A 619 -13.31 -21.03 16.41
CA ASN A 619 -12.04 -21.73 16.20
C ASN A 619 -12.10 -23.23 16.52
N TYR A 620 -13.17 -23.71 17.15
CA TYR A 620 -13.30 -25.08 17.65
C TYR A 620 -14.50 -25.82 17.07
N VAL A 621 -15.64 -25.14 16.93
CA VAL A 621 -16.87 -25.78 16.46
C VAL A 621 -16.79 -26.14 14.97
N LYS A 622 -17.28 -27.34 14.63
CA LYS A 622 -17.28 -27.89 13.27
C LYS A 622 -18.68 -28.32 12.88
N GLY A 623 -19.06 -28.02 11.63
CA GLY A 623 -20.34 -28.43 11.06
C GLY A 623 -21.64 -27.85 11.64
N PRO A 624 -21.68 -26.69 12.32
CA PRO A 624 -22.95 -26.14 12.76
C PRO A 624 -23.82 -25.78 11.54
N THR A 625 -25.11 -26.09 11.61
CA THR A 625 -26.12 -25.78 10.59
C THR A 625 -27.02 -24.61 10.98
N SER A 626 -26.89 -24.12 12.22
CA SER A 626 -27.64 -23.00 12.78
C SER A 626 -26.83 -22.24 13.84
N PHE A 627 -27.32 -21.06 14.27
CA PHE A 627 -26.74 -20.35 15.42
C PHE A 627 -26.89 -21.12 16.74
N ALA A 628 -27.97 -21.89 16.90
CA ALA A 628 -28.18 -22.75 18.06
C ALA A 628 -27.15 -23.89 18.11
N ASP A 629 -26.81 -24.47 16.96
CA ASP A 629 -25.79 -25.52 16.86
C ASP A 629 -24.42 -25.02 17.33
N ILE A 630 -24.10 -23.74 17.10
CA ILE A 630 -22.83 -23.13 17.57
C ILE A 630 -22.77 -23.10 19.11
N ARG A 631 -23.92 -22.94 19.77
CA ARG A 631 -24.04 -22.94 21.24
C ARG A 631 -24.33 -24.33 21.82
N THR A 632 -24.33 -25.37 20.99
CA THR A 632 -24.61 -26.73 21.43
C THR A 632 -23.31 -27.45 21.75
N VAL A 633 -23.15 -27.88 23.01
CA VAL A 633 -21.97 -28.61 23.49
C VAL A 633 -22.47 -29.89 24.17
N ASN A 634 -21.94 -31.05 23.77
CA ASN A 634 -22.35 -32.35 24.31
C ASN A 634 -23.88 -32.57 24.31
N ASN A 635 -24.55 -32.21 23.21
CA ASN A 635 -26.01 -32.25 23.04
C ASN A 635 -26.83 -31.33 23.98
N VAL A 636 -26.19 -30.38 24.67
CA VAL A 636 -26.86 -29.34 25.45
C VAL A 636 -26.73 -28.00 24.75
N THR A 637 -27.85 -27.36 24.45
CA THR A 637 -27.89 -26.01 23.86
C THR A 637 -27.88 -24.97 24.98
N TYR A 638 -26.86 -24.13 25.01
CA TYR A 638 -26.71 -23.08 26.03
C TYR A 638 -27.37 -21.77 25.60
N ASP A 639 -27.87 -21.00 26.57
CA ASP A 639 -28.59 -19.74 26.34
C ASP A 639 -27.73 -18.64 25.71
N ASN A 640 -26.42 -18.67 25.93
CA ASN A 640 -25.51 -17.69 25.38
C ASN A 640 -24.12 -18.31 25.07
N TYR A 641 -23.29 -17.58 24.33
CA TYR A 641 -21.97 -18.06 23.89
C TYR A 641 -20.94 -18.11 25.03
N LYS A 642 -21.12 -17.32 26.09
CA LYS A 642 -20.24 -17.38 27.28
C LYS A 642 -20.38 -18.73 27.96
N ASP A 643 -21.59 -19.19 28.20
CA ASP A 643 -21.83 -20.48 28.87
C ASP A 643 -21.40 -21.65 27.98
N ALA A 644 -21.61 -21.56 26.66
CA ALA A 644 -21.06 -22.53 25.72
C ALA A 644 -19.52 -22.57 25.74
N CYS A 645 -18.83 -21.42 25.86
CA CYS A 645 -17.38 -21.37 26.07
C CYS A 645 -16.95 -22.04 27.38
N SER A 646 -17.66 -21.78 28.49
CA SER A 646 -17.42 -22.48 29.78
C SER A 646 -17.52 -23.98 29.62
N ALA A 647 -18.59 -24.46 28.99
CA ALA A 647 -18.85 -25.88 28.80
C ALA A 647 -17.79 -26.57 27.91
N LEU A 648 -17.20 -25.83 26.98
CA LEU A 648 -16.07 -26.28 26.15
C LEU A 648 -14.71 -26.23 26.87
N GLY A 649 -14.66 -25.73 28.11
CA GLY A 649 -13.40 -25.52 28.84
C GLY A 649 -12.54 -24.42 28.22
N LEU A 650 -13.14 -23.45 27.54
CA LEU A 650 -12.43 -22.36 26.87
C LEU A 650 -12.22 -21.12 27.77
N MET A 651 -12.85 -21.10 28.95
CA MET A 651 -12.76 -20.02 29.94
C MET A 651 -12.05 -20.53 31.20
N ASP A 652 -10.85 -20.01 31.48
CA ASP A 652 -10.07 -20.28 32.70
C ASP A 652 -9.79 -18.95 33.43
N GLY A 653 -10.81 -18.43 34.13
CA GLY A 653 -10.73 -17.16 34.86
C GLY A 653 -10.16 -16.02 34.00
N ASP A 654 -9.18 -15.29 34.53
CA ASP A 654 -8.57 -14.15 33.85
C ASP A 654 -7.55 -14.51 32.75
N ALA A 655 -7.22 -15.79 32.59
CA ALA A 655 -6.19 -16.25 31.66
C ALA A 655 -6.55 -15.96 30.20
N GLU A 656 -7.84 -15.90 29.87
CA GLU A 656 -8.31 -15.54 28.53
C GLU A 656 -8.04 -14.08 28.17
N PHE A 657 -8.13 -13.16 29.14
CA PHE A 657 -7.80 -11.76 28.93
C PHE A 657 -6.30 -11.55 28.81
N VAL A 658 -5.50 -12.27 29.61
CA VAL A 658 -4.04 -12.33 29.44
C VAL A 658 -3.69 -12.86 28.06
N ARG A 659 -4.33 -13.95 27.61
CA ARG A 659 -4.12 -14.53 26.29
C ARG A 659 -4.55 -13.58 25.18
N ALA A 660 -5.65 -12.84 25.36
CA ALA A 660 -6.12 -11.84 24.39
C ALA A 660 -5.20 -10.62 24.31
N ILE A 661 -4.64 -10.14 25.43
CA ILE A 661 -3.66 -9.04 25.43
C ILE A 661 -2.34 -9.53 24.83
N LYS A 662 -1.91 -10.76 25.11
CA LYS A 662 -0.73 -11.36 24.46
C LYS A 662 -0.97 -11.58 22.96
N GLU A 663 -2.15 -12.05 22.57
CA GLU A 663 -2.54 -12.17 21.16
C GLU A 663 -2.51 -10.78 20.50
N ALA A 664 -3.07 -9.79 21.17
CA ALA A 664 -3.04 -8.40 20.76
C ALA A 664 -1.63 -7.84 20.72
N SER A 665 -0.72 -8.21 21.63
CA SER A 665 0.62 -7.62 21.69
C SER A 665 1.51 -8.04 20.54
N PHE A 666 1.17 -9.15 19.87
CA PHE A 666 1.81 -9.48 18.61
C PHE A 666 1.48 -8.47 17.51
N TRP A 667 0.45 -7.63 17.66
CA TRP A 667 -0.01 -6.69 16.64
C TRP A 667 -0.39 -5.25 17.06
N GLY A 668 -0.67 -5.00 18.33
CA GLY A 668 -1.01 -3.69 18.87
C GLY A 668 0.24 -2.91 19.22
N THR A 669 0.20 -1.58 19.03
CA THR A 669 1.18 -0.68 19.66
C THR A 669 0.99 -0.68 21.18
N GLY A 670 2.01 -0.28 21.95
CA GLY A 670 1.85 -0.10 23.40
C GLY A 670 0.65 0.79 23.74
N ALA A 671 0.47 1.90 23.01
CA ALA A 671 -0.73 2.75 23.10
C ALA A 671 -2.06 2.01 22.85
N TYR A 672 -2.14 1.17 21.81
CA TYR A 672 -3.34 0.36 21.54
C TYR A 672 -3.60 -0.66 22.66
N LEU A 673 -2.56 -1.32 23.15
CA LEU A 673 -2.68 -2.31 24.22
C LEU A 673 -3.14 -1.64 25.51
N ARG A 674 -2.67 -0.42 25.82
CA ARG A 674 -3.16 0.36 26.96
C ARG A 674 -4.65 0.67 26.83
N GLN A 675 -5.10 1.08 25.64
CA GLN A 675 -6.53 1.28 25.39
C GLN A 675 -7.34 -0.02 25.51
N LEU A 676 -6.82 -1.14 25.00
CA LEU A 676 -7.45 -2.45 25.15
C LEU A 676 -7.58 -2.82 26.63
N PHE A 677 -6.50 -2.68 27.41
CA PHE A 677 -6.49 -2.99 28.84
C PHE A 677 -7.47 -2.11 29.62
N VAL A 678 -7.53 -0.81 29.33
CA VAL A 678 -8.54 0.10 29.90
C VAL A 678 -9.95 -0.35 29.52
N GLY A 679 -10.18 -0.75 28.27
CA GLY A 679 -11.47 -1.29 27.82
C GLY A 679 -11.87 -2.58 28.56
N LEU A 680 -10.90 -3.42 28.94
CA LEU A 680 -11.15 -4.62 29.74
C LEU A 680 -11.50 -4.27 31.18
N LEU A 681 -10.79 -3.32 31.79
CA LEU A 681 -11.10 -2.82 33.13
C LEU A 681 -12.53 -2.23 33.18
N LEU A 682 -12.90 -1.44 32.18
CA LEU A 682 -14.23 -0.81 32.09
C LEU A 682 -15.35 -1.80 31.76
N SER A 683 -15.04 -3.02 31.30
CA SER A 683 -16.03 -4.04 30.96
C SER A 683 -16.55 -4.84 32.15
N ASP A 684 -15.91 -4.67 33.33
CA ASP A 684 -16.21 -5.41 34.57
C ASP A 684 -16.20 -6.94 34.39
N GLN A 685 -15.41 -7.44 33.44
CA GLN A 685 -15.27 -8.88 33.16
C GLN A 685 -14.05 -9.52 33.84
N LEU A 686 -13.11 -8.70 34.38
CA LEU A 686 -11.89 -9.18 35.03
C LEU A 686 -12.15 -9.54 36.49
N GLN A 687 -11.86 -10.77 36.89
CA GLN A 687 -12.00 -11.23 38.28
C GLN A 687 -10.88 -10.70 39.17
N HIS A 688 -9.66 -10.64 38.64
CA HIS A 688 -8.43 -10.22 39.31
C HIS A 688 -7.58 -9.30 38.41
N PRO A 689 -8.01 -8.04 38.20
CA PRO A 689 -7.33 -7.10 37.30
C PRO A 689 -5.82 -6.95 37.52
N ASN A 690 -5.37 -7.02 38.79
CA ASN A 690 -3.95 -6.96 39.14
C ASN A 690 -3.13 -8.14 38.59
N SER A 691 -3.71 -9.34 38.53
CA SER A 691 -3.06 -10.53 37.96
C SER A 691 -2.86 -10.36 36.45
N VAL A 692 -3.87 -9.81 35.76
CA VAL A 692 -3.80 -9.51 34.33
C VAL A 692 -2.75 -8.45 34.03
N TRP A 693 -2.72 -7.35 34.81
CA TRP A 693 -1.70 -6.31 34.70
C TRP A 693 -0.29 -6.87 34.87
N ASN A 694 -0.02 -7.58 35.98
CA ASN A 694 1.30 -8.16 36.27
C ASN A 694 1.77 -9.13 35.17
N SER A 695 0.83 -9.82 34.50
CA SER A 695 1.14 -10.75 33.42
C SER A 695 1.33 -10.08 32.05
N THR A 696 1.01 -8.78 31.90
CA THR A 696 0.94 -8.14 30.58
C THR A 696 1.59 -6.76 30.47
N TRP A 697 1.97 -6.11 31.57
CA TRP A 697 2.46 -4.73 31.59
C TRP A 697 3.67 -4.48 30.66
N GLU A 698 4.58 -5.46 30.51
CA GLU A 698 5.74 -5.34 29.62
C GLU A 698 5.34 -5.10 28.16
N TYR A 699 4.25 -5.73 27.71
CA TYR A 699 3.72 -5.51 26.37
C TYR A 699 3.05 -4.14 26.25
N LEU A 700 2.42 -3.68 27.34
CA LEU A 700 1.74 -2.40 27.43
C LEU A 700 2.72 -1.21 27.40
N SER A 701 3.99 -1.43 27.74
CA SER A 701 5.05 -0.41 27.80
C SER A 701 6.04 -0.45 26.63
N ASP A 702 5.81 -1.25 25.58
CA ASP A 702 6.77 -1.47 24.48
C ASP A 702 7.12 -0.19 23.66
N ASP A 703 6.36 0.89 23.83
CA ASP A 703 6.57 2.22 23.21
C ASP A 703 7.03 3.31 24.20
N ILE A 704 7.29 2.96 25.46
CA ILE A 704 7.76 3.87 26.51
C ILE A 704 9.23 3.52 26.80
N GLN A 705 10.13 4.45 26.47
CA GLN A 705 11.56 4.37 26.82
C GLN A 705 11.84 4.99 28.18
#